data_AF-A0AAU6BBA0-F1
#
_entry.id   AF-A0AAU6BBA0-F1
#
_cell.length_a   1.000
_cell.length_b   1.000
_cell.length_c   1.000
_cell.angle_alpha   90.00
_cell.angle_beta   90.00
_cell.angle_gamma   90.00
#
_symmetry.space_group_name_H-M   'P 1'
#
loop_
_entity.id
_entity.type
_entity.pdbx_description
1 polymer ?
#
loop_
_entity_poly.entity_id
_entity_poly.type
_entity_poly.pdbx_seq_one_letter_code
_entity_poly.pdbx_strand_id
1 'polypeptide(L)'
;MPLTEPAEPNTELALAAPARSDNGARPAAYPAADETQPQPSADPPDDTSAAGQTSEPPPPRDAPPSDDTADTETGAHATDTSAVQNVSTNYGTVVAVQNISDIQRLRGTPLPDDWIAARLHPYLPDDETTKAIDALLVAYRVAVIHAGAGTGRYTTALHTLIHQGARAIRQVRREPNEGVDLEGLRDEDTGWILDLRDEEETLRPGFGLHLREVEDHLRTMRSFVVVVTHTDTWAHVAGEATELAHPLAPPDALRVLRAHLDCRQPPIDELDKWLAADQITQPLNRAAPAEAARWARIIIAAVDLNDSTTEPKDFTELVEAAVQSAHNWRRTLRIWHTGNTDSAHRNYLLAAAALDGAPAATVYEAHTALGEALDDTPQPTQGQHGPGIIELTDRIGAELGNDDRIRFLKPGYAEAVVDYFWVDRPHHVAAFTRWTAEQAATLPPDLGVPLAERVTQWATRYALAKQSFTVLRAVATHWAKSRHLQQHAQELLVAAAVDPTAGKRAREQYLAWAKAPDTDQLTHSRHTPVVLKQVLAGALAQLGPAYPRIVLKRLSELAANTTDTAVANAVGDALTDLWDQPALQNTIRATLTSWFTATQHHYTAAARRAFLHLADRTTPDGTPLLLARDDSRPDAWALTGWRCALDDEANIHLQGAFDTWLNTALSHPRLQPAVMKTFTEAVFRSDTDRTYLAPRFLVLNHAAYGWEPARVAAQPTERTHLRDALVIALREADPTAPARLHHAPDTE
;
A
#
# COMPACT_ATOMS: atom_id res chain seq x y z
N MET A 1 -55.15 15.36 47.67
CA MET A 1 -55.68 14.57 48.79
C MET A 1 -55.22 13.12 48.61
N PRO A 2 -54.75 12.45 49.67
CA PRO A 2 -53.80 11.34 49.60
C PRO A 2 -54.37 10.01 50.11
N LEU A 3 -53.48 9.00 50.22
CA LEU A 3 -53.58 7.72 50.95
C LEU A 3 -54.23 6.59 50.13
N THR A 4 -53.70 5.36 50.02
CA THR A 4 -52.85 4.58 50.95
C THR A 4 -52.36 3.31 50.21
N GLU A 5 -51.07 2.96 50.35
CA GLU A 5 -50.58 1.56 50.42
C GLU A 5 -50.96 0.94 51.81
N PRO A 6 -50.71 -0.33 52.19
CA PRO A 6 -49.94 -1.43 51.55
C PRO A 6 -50.65 -2.81 51.62
N ALA A 7 -50.00 -3.89 51.10
CA ALA A 7 -49.74 -5.16 51.82
C ALA A 7 -49.29 -6.29 50.88
N GLU A 8 -48.03 -6.74 51.03
CA GLU A 8 -47.61 -8.12 50.73
C GLU A 8 -48.03 -9.06 51.89
N PRO A 9 -48.06 -10.38 51.62
CA PRO A 9 -47.07 -11.21 52.33
C PRO A 9 -46.45 -12.35 51.49
N ASN A 10 -45.19 -12.64 51.84
CA ASN A 10 -44.39 -13.82 51.50
C ASN A 10 -45.07 -15.15 51.88
N THR A 11 -44.88 -16.19 51.05
CA THR A 11 -44.68 -17.58 51.52
C THR A 11 -43.69 -18.31 50.61
N GLU A 12 -42.58 -18.74 51.21
CA GLU A 12 -41.55 -19.63 50.67
C GLU A 12 -41.67 -21.03 51.31
N LEU A 13 -40.91 -22.01 50.78
CA LEU A 13 -40.72 -23.43 51.17
C LEU A 13 -41.69 -24.48 50.58
N ALA A 14 -41.30 -25.69 50.19
CA ALA A 14 -40.01 -26.32 49.83
C ALA A 14 -40.28 -27.79 49.41
N LEU A 15 -39.31 -28.37 48.69
CA LEU A 15 -38.84 -29.78 48.76
C LEU A 15 -39.81 -30.95 48.45
N ALA A 16 -39.48 -31.71 47.38
CA ALA A 16 -39.05 -33.13 47.48
C ALA A 16 -38.72 -33.76 46.10
N ALA A 17 -37.45 -34.13 45.92
CA ALA A 17 -37.02 -35.32 45.15
C ALA A 17 -36.90 -36.51 46.17
N PRO A 18 -36.42 -37.76 45.88
CA PRO A 18 -35.78 -38.29 44.66
C PRO A 18 -36.08 -39.79 44.31
N ALA A 19 -35.46 -40.31 43.24
CA ALA A 19 -34.98 -41.71 43.20
C ALA A 19 -33.75 -41.84 42.29
N ARG A 20 -32.75 -42.57 42.82
CA ARG A 20 -31.36 -42.83 42.37
C ARG A 20 -31.25 -44.05 41.44
N SER A 21 -30.21 -44.14 40.60
CA SER A 21 -28.96 -44.91 40.85
C SER A 21 -27.92 -44.61 39.73
N ASP A 22 -26.71 -44.14 40.08
CA ASP A 22 -25.41 -44.86 40.17
C ASP A 22 -24.91 -45.42 38.83
N ASN A 23 -23.66 -45.33 38.36
CA ASN A 23 -22.33 -44.92 38.82
C ASN A 23 -21.54 -44.65 37.51
N GLY A 24 -20.46 -43.90 37.36
CA GLY A 24 -19.39 -43.47 38.25
C GLY A 24 -18.12 -43.31 37.39
N ALA A 25 -17.12 -42.62 37.94
CA ALA A 25 -15.73 -42.49 37.50
C ALA A 25 -15.33 -41.31 36.58
N ARG A 26 -14.19 -40.74 36.99
CA ARG A 26 -13.58 -39.43 36.73
C ARG A 26 -12.62 -39.43 35.51
N PRO A 27 -12.06 -38.27 35.12
CA PRO A 27 -11.47 -38.00 33.81
C PRO A 27 -9.94 -38.22 33.74
N ALA A 28 -9.44 -38.47 32.53
CA ALA A 28 -8.05 -38.33 32.10
C ALA A 28 -8.04 -38.37 30.55
N ALA A 29 -7.55 -37.35 29.86
CA ALA A 29 -6.16 -37.16 29.40
C ALA A 29 -6.06 -37.37 27.88
N TYR A 30 -5.19 -36.59 27.24
CA TYR A 30 -4.72 -36.71 25.85
C TYR A 30 -4.35 -38.16 25.49
N PRO A 31 -4.36 -38.49 24.18
CA PRO A 31 -3.06 -38.88 23.61
C PRO A 31 -2.80 -38.39 22.18
N ALA A 32 -1.51 -38.48 21.85
CA ALA A 32 -0.86 -38.26 20.56
C ALA A 32 -0.81 -39.54 19.70
N ALA A 33 -0.46 -39.33 18.42
CA ALA A 33 0.29 -40.17 17.46
C ALA A 33 0.27 -41.71 17.58
N ASP A 34 -0.11 -42.39 16.48
CA ASP A 34 0.81 -43.17 15.61
C ASP A 34 0.03 -43.74 14.40
N GLU A 35 0.54 -43.54 13.18
CA GLU A 35 1.22 -44.56 12.34
C GLU A 35 0.47 -45.89 12.18
N THR A 36 -0.09 -46.15 11.00
CA THR A 36 0.26 -47.33 10.16
C THR A 36 -0.40 -47.30 8.78
N GLN A 37 0.43 -47.25 7.74
CA GLN A 37 0.20 -47.87 6.42
C GLN A 37 0.38 -49.40 6.55
N PRO A 38 -0.20 -50.28 5.70
CA PRO A 38 0.17 -50.37 4.28
C PRO A 38 -0.94 -50.73 3.25
N GLN A 39 -0.60 -50.42 1.99
CA GLN A 39 -1.02 -50.92 0.66
C GLN A 39 -1.42 -52.42 0.54
N PRO A 40 -1.83 -53.00 -0.64
CA PRO A 40 -1.82 -52.49 -2.03
C PRO A 40 -3.02 -52.84 -2.97
N SER A 41 -3.06 -52.10 -4.09
CA SER A 41 -3.24 -52.50 -5.51
C SER A 41 -4.31 -53.49 -5.99
N ALA A 42 -5.11 -53.07 -6.99
CA ALA A 42 -5.19 -53.69 -8.33
C ALA A 42 -6.15 -52.92 -9.26
N ASP A 43 -5.61 -52.40 -10.38
CA ASP A 43 -6.31 -52.06 -11.64
C ASP A 43 -6.79 -53.35 -12.37
N PRO A 44 -7.32 -53.28 -13.63
CA PRO A 44 -8.57 -52.71 -14.15
C PRO A 44 -9.39 -53.86 -14.83
N PRO A 45 -10.44 -53.65 -15.67
CA PRO A 45 -10.25 -53.24 -17.08
C PRO A 45 -11.40 -52.45 -17.75
N ASP A 46 -11.07 -51.94 -18.94
CA ASP A 46 -11.87 -51.72 -20.19
C ASP A 46 -13.36 -52.08 -20.21
N ASP A 47 -14.21 -51.31 -20.92
CA ASP A 47 -14.35 -51.44 -22.38
C ASP A 47 -15.52 -50.58 -22.99
N THR A 48 -15.20 -49.95 -24.13
CA THR A 48 -16.02 -49.71 -25.35
C THR A 48 -17.38 -48.96 -25.40
N SER A 49 -17.35 -47.88 -26.20
CA SER A 49 -18.10 -47.62 -27.46
C SER A 49 -19.61 -47.29 -27.46
N ALA A 50 -20.01 -46.13 -28.02
CA ALA A 50 -20.30 -45.97 -29.47
C ALA A 50 -21.10 -44.68 -29.84
N ALA A 51 -20.63 -44.02 -30.92
CA ALA A 51 -21.34 -43.37 -32.04
C ALA A 51 -22.25 -42.12 -31.85
N GLY A 52 -21.70 -40.94 -32.22
CA GLY A 52 -21.96 -40.25 -33.51
C GLY A 52 -23.28 -39.50 -33.76
N GLN A 53 -23.20 -38.18 -34.01
CA GLN A 53 -23.74 -37.52 -35.22
C GLN A 53 -23.30 -36.04 -35.36
N THR A 54 -22.93 -35.70 -36.59
CA THR A 54 -22.51 -34.41 -37.14
C THR A 54 -23.71 -33.53 -37.52
N SER A 55 -23.58 -32.20 -37.40
CA SER A 55 -24.28 -31.22 -38.25
C SER A 55 -23.57 -29.86 -38.23
N GLU A 56 -23.45 -29.31 -39.43
CA GLU A 56 -22.68 -28.15 -39.91
C GLU A 56 -23.57 -26.88 -39.94
N PRO A 57 -23.04 -25.64 -39.76
CA PRO A 57 -23.83 -24.41 -39.86
C PRO A 57 -23.73 -23.72 -41.26
N PRO A 58 -24.72 -22.90 -41.67
CA PRO A 58 -24.78 -22.31 -43.01
C PRO A 58 -24.02 -20.97 -43.14
N PRO A 59 -23.70 -20.52 -44.38
CA PRO A 59 -22.81 -19.39 -44.66
C PRO A 59 -23.51 -18.01 -44.74
N PRO A 60 -22.76 -16.89 -44.67
CA PRO A 60 -23.29 -15.54 -44.82
C PRO A 60 -23.39 -15.10 -46.29
N ARG A 61 -24.30 -14.16 -46.59
CA ARG A 61 -24.55 -13.56 -47.91
C ARG A 61 -23.86 -12.20 -48.05
N ASP A 62 -23.26 -11.97 -49.21
CA ASP A 62 -22.55 -10.75 -49.64
C ASP A 62 -23.46 -9.60 -50.13
N ALA A 63 -23.03 -8.38 -49.76
CA ALA A 63 -22.83 -7.11 -50.51
C ALA A 63 -23.94 -6.50 -51.42
N PRO A 64 -23.94 -5.15 -51.61
CA PRO A 64 -23.06 -4.56 -52.64
C PRO A 64 -22.41 -3.18 -52.28
N PRO A 65 -21.50 -2.66 -53.15
CA PRO A 65 -20.49 -1.64 -52.84
C PRO A 65 -20.69 -0.28 -53.57
N SER A 66 -19.94 0.76 -53.14
CA SER A 66 -19.50 1.99 -53.86
C SER A 66 -19.26 3.09 -52.82
N ASP A 67 -18.33 4.04 -52.88
CA ASP A 67 -17.26 4.43 -53.81
C ASP A 67 -16.37 5.44 -53.04
N ASP A 68 -15.15 5.66 -53.51
CA ASP A 68 -14.16 6.63 -53.01
C ASP A 68 -14.67 8.09 -52.95
N THR A 69 -14.18 8.87 -51.99
CA THR A 69 -13.59 10.22 -52.24
C THR A 69 -12.94 10.81 -50.98
N ALA A 70 -11.83 11.50 -51.20
CA ALA A 70 -10.95 12.12 -50.23
C ALA A 70 -11.44 13.52 -49.77
N ASP A 71 -10.75 13.99 -48.73
CA ASP A 71 -10.43 15.38 -48.37
C ASP A 71 -11.30 16.17 -47.36
N THR A 72 -10.56 16.62 -46.32
CA THR A 72 -10.59 17.90 -45.58
C THR A 72 -11.41 18.08 -44.29
N GLU A 73 -10.63 18.34 -43.23
CA GLU A 73 -10.85 19.17 -42.03
C GLU A 73 -12.20 19.88 -41.86
N THR A 74 -12.82 19.74 -40.68
CA THR A 74 -13.00 20.83 -39.69
C THR A 74 -13.71 20.33 -38.43
N GLY A 75 -13.32 20.90 -37.29
CA GLY A 75 -13.56 20.36 -35.95
C GLY A 75 -14.99 20.36 -35.43
N ALA A 76 -15.18 19.59 -34.35
CA ALA A 76 -16.33 19.67 -33.48
C ALA A 76 -15.94 19.22 -32.06
N HIS A 77 -16.00 20.20 -31.16
CA HIS A 77 -16.17 20.13 -29.70
C HIS A 77 -16.17 18.74 -29.04
N ALA A 78 -15.09 18.44 -28.34
CA ALA A 78 -15.08 17.49 -27.24
C ALA A 78 -15.98 18.03 -26.12
N THR A 79 -17.20 17.53 -26.02
CA THR A 79 -17.99 17.59 -24.79
C THR A 79 -17.32 16.67 -23.77
N ASP A 80 -16.60 17.30 -22.86
CA ASP A 80 -15.94 16.70 -21.71
C ASP A 80 -17.02 16.26 -20.70
N THR A 81 -17.60 15.08 -20.90
CA THR A 81 -18.42 14.41 -19.88
C THR A 81 -17.49 13.82 -18.82
N SER A 82 -17.01 14.68 -17.93
CA SER A 82 -16.38 14.28 -16.68
C SER A 82 -17.42 13.53 -15.85
N ALA A 83 -17.24 12.22 -15.72
CA ALA A 83 -18.01 11.40 -14.79
C ALA A 83 -17.59 11.77 -13.37
N VAL A 84 -18.32 12.68 -12.74
CA VAL A 84 -18.18 13.03 -11.33
C VAL A 84 -18.60 11.80 -10.50
N GLN A 85 -17.62 11.01 -10.08
CA GLN A 85 -17.82 9.96 -9.10
C GLN A 85 -17.75 10.58 -7.70
N ASN A 86 -18.86 10.47 -6.96
CA ASN A 86 -18.93 10.88 -5.56
C ASN A 86 -18.21 9.87 -4.67
N VAL A 87 -16.87 9.87 -4.70
CA VAL A 87 -16.04 9.16 -3.74
C VAL A 87 -16.00 10.00 -2.46
N SER A 88 -17.09 9.93 -1.69
CA SER A 88 -17.43 10.89 -0.62
C SER A 88 -16.44 10.95 0.56
N THR A 89 -15.43 10.09 0.60
CA THR A 89 -14.35 10.11 1.60
C THR A 89 -12.96 10.38 1.06
N ASN A 90 -12.74 10.39 -0.27
CA ASN A 90 -11.43 10.68 -0.86
C ASN A 90 -11.30 12.05 -1.52
N TYR A 91 -12.34 12.88 -1.60
CA TYR A 91 -12.24 14.20 -2.27
C TYR A 91 -11.63 14.13 -3.68
N GLY A 92 -11.82 13.03 -4.40
CA GLY A 92 -11.17 12.79 -5.70
C GLY A 92 -9.66 12.56 -5.66
N THR A 93 -9.06 12.35 -4.48
CA THR A 93 -7.64 12.05 -4.34
C THR A 93 -7.40 10.54 -4.46
N VAL A 94 -6.67 10.16 -5.52
CA VAL A 94 -6.22 8.79 -5.78
C VAL A 94 -5.32 8.30 -4.64
N VAL A 95 -5.52 7.08 -4.15
CA VAL A 95 -4.78 6.50 -3.00
C VAL A 95 -3.26 6.57 -3.22
N ALA A 96 -2.80 6.37 -4.46
CA ALA A 96 -1.41 6.52 -4.85
C ALA A 96 -0.83 7.92 -4.52
N VAL A 97 -1.58 8.99 -4.83
CA VAL A 97 -1.17 10.38 -4.58
C VAL A 97 -1.08 10.63 -3.07
N GLN A 98 -2.06 10.14 -2.32
CA GLN A 98 -2.06 10.23 -0.85
C GLN A 98 -0.85 9.51 -0.25
N ASN A 99 -0.55 8.30 -0.73
CA ASN A 99 0.61 7.53 -0.30
C ASN A 99 1.93 8.26 -0.58
N ILE A 100 2.10 8.82 -1.78
CA ILE A 100 3.30 9.59 -2.13
C ILE A 100 3.44 10.81 -1.23
N SER A 101 2.36 11.57 -1.02
CA SER A 101 2.37 12.72 -0.13
C SER A 101 2.72 12.31 1.30
N ASP A 102 2.18 11.19 1.79
CA ASP A 102 2.46 10.68 3.12
C ASP A 102 3.92 10.20 3.24
N ILE A 103 4.46 9.53 2.23
CA ILE A 103 5.88 9.14 2.18
C ILE A 103 6.78 10.38 2.16
N GLN A 104 6.53 11.36 1.29
CA GLN A 104 7.32 12.59 1.23
C GLN A 104 7.32 13.33 2.57
N ARG A 105 6.17 13.38 3.23
CA ARG A 105 6.02 13.93 4.58
C ARG A 105 6.82 13.15 5.62
N LEU A 106 6.90 11.82 5.51
CA LEU A 106 7.71 10.98 6.40
C LEU A 106 9.22 11.17 6.18
N ARG A 107 9.66 11.49 4.96
CA ARG A 107 11.07 11.77 4.63
C ARG A 107 11.61 13.07 5.20
N GLY A 108 10.75 13.91 5.80
CA GLY A 108 11.12 15.29 6.09
C GLY A 108 11.29 16.14 4.84
N THR A 109 10.67 15.79 3.71
CA THR A 109 10.58 16.72 2.56
C THR A 109 9.82 17.98 2.98
N PRO A 110 10.17 19.18 2.48
CA PRO A 110 9.38 20.36 2.76
C PRO A 110 7.93 20.12 2.35
N LEU A 111 7.01 20.45 3.25
CA LEU A 111 5.58 20.41 3.00
C LEU A 111 5.25 21.47 1.94
N PRO A 112 4.47 21.15 0.89
CA PRO A 112 4.07 22.11 -0.12
C PRO A 112 3.23 23.26 0.47
N ASP A 113 3.50 24.50 0.04
CA ASP A 113 2.82 25.70 0.57
C ASP A 113 1.30 25.68 0.34
N ASP A 114 0.86 25.18 -0.82
CA ASP A 114 -0.54 25.00 -1.17
C ASP A 114 -1.25 23.97 -0.26
N TRP A 115 -0.56 22.88 0.08
CA TRP A 115 -1.05 21.89 1.03
C TRP A 115 -1.18 22.48 2.44
N ILE A 116 -0.19 23.24 2.89
CA ILE A 116 -0.22 23.92 4.19
C ILE A 116 -1.37 24.93 4.23
N ALA A 117 -1.51 25.75 3.18
CA ALA A 117 -2.58 26.74 3.06
C ALA A 117 -3.96 26.07 3.08
N ALA A 118 -4.16 24.99 2.32
CA ALA A 118 -5.41 24.22 2.34
C ALA A 118 -5.72 23.66 3.73
N ARG A 119 -4.70 23.21 4.47
CA ARG A 119 -4.87 22.64 5.81
C ARG A 119 -5.15 23.69 6.88
N LEU A 120 -4.60 24.89 6.73
CA LEU A 120 -4.81 26.02 7.64
C LEU A 120 -6.02 26.87 7.26
N HIS A 121 -6.63 26.67 6.10
CA HIS A 121 -7.79 27.45 5.67
C HIS A 121 -8.95 27.46 6.69
N PRO A 122 -9.37 26.32 7.29
CA PRO A 122 -10.38 26.31 8.35
C PRO A 122 -9.81 26.47 9.77
N TYR A 123 -8.52 26.76 9.93
CA TYR A 123 -7.88 26.83 11.24
C TYR A 123 -8.37 28.06 12.03
N LEU A 124 -8.68 27.85 13.30
CA LEU A 124 -9.07 28.90 14.23
C LEU A 124 -7.87 29.27 15.11
N PRO A 125 -7.20 30.40 14.84
CA PRO A 125 -6.15 30.88 15.73
C PRO A 125 -6.74 31.29 17.07
N ASP A 126 -6.03 30.93 18.15
CA ASP A 126 -6.21 31.53 19.47
C ASP A 126 -4.98 32.37 19.77
N ASP A 127 -5.16 33.68 19.94
CA ASP A 127 -4.07 34.63 20.10
C ASP A 127 -3.23 34.32 21.35
N GLU A 128 -3.86 33.86 22.43
CA GLU A 128 -3.16 33.55 23.69
C GLU A 128 -2.35 32.25 23.58
N THR A 129 -2.93 31.17 23.06
CA THR A 129 -2.17 29.94 22.75
C THR A 129 -1.04 30.22 21.75
N THR A 130 -1.30 31.00 20.69
CA THR A 130 -0.28 31.34 19.69
C THR A 130 0.86 32.11 20.34
N LYS A 131 0.57 33.17 21.11
CA LYS A 131 1.59 33.91 21.86
C LYS A 131 2.37 33.04 22.85
N ALA A 132 1.70 32.10 23.51
CA ALA A 132 2.35 31.21 24.48
C ALA A 132 3.35 30.28 23.79
N ILE A 133 2.95 29.63 22.69
CA ILE A 133 3.83 28.75 21.93
C ILE A 133 4.94 29.56 21.25
N ASP A 134 4.63 30.75 20.74
CA ASP A 134 5.61 31.68 20.19
C ASP A 134 6.68 32.07 21.22
N ALA A 135 6.26 32.36 22.46
CA ALA A 135 7.20 32.68 23.54
C ALA A 135 8.15 31.50 23.83
N LEU A 136 7.64 30.25 23.76
CA LEU A 136 8.46 29.05 23.90
C LEU A 136 9.47 28.91 22.75
N LEU A 137 9.02 29.11 21.51
CA LEU A 137 9.90 29.03 20.33
C LEU A 137 10.95 30.14 20.30
N VAL A 138 10.61 31.35 20.78
CA VAL A 138 11.57 32.45 20.91
C VAL A 138 12.59 32.17 22.01
N ALA A 139 12.15 31.63 23.15
CA ALA A 139 13.01 31.35 24.29
C ALA A 139 13.97 30.17 24.02
N TYR A 140 13.42 29.05 23.54
CA TYR A 140 14.10 27.74 23.52
C TYR A 140 14.31 27.16 22.12
N ARG A 141 13.78 27.79 21.06
CA ARG A 141 13.69 27.21 19.70
C ARG A 141 12.89 25.91 19.60
N VAL A 142 12.36 25.42 20.72
CA VAL A 142 11.63 24.17 20.86
C VAL A 142 10.33 24.43 21.60
N ALA A 143 9.24 23.84 21.12
CA ALA A 143 7.96 23.82 21.82
C ALA A 143 7.35 22.42 21.75
N VAL A 144 6.73 21.98 22.85
CA VAL A 144 6.01 20.70 22.93
C VAL A 144 4.52 20.98 23.07
N ILE A 145 3.74 20.61 22.06
CA ILE A 145 2.28 20.72 22.06
C ILE A 145 1.69 19.35 22.41
N HIS A 146 1.00 19.25 23.55
CA HIS A 146 0.39 18.01 24.01
C HIS A 146 -1.08 18.18 24.38
N ALA A 147 -1.91 17.20 24.01
CA ALA A 147 -3.35 17.14 24.24
C ALA A 147 -3.92 15.75 23.85
N GLY A 148 -5.20 15.49 24.16
CA GLY A 148 -5.91 14.29 23.71
C GLY A 148 -6.18 14.28 22.20
N ALA A 149 -6.45 13.11 21.60
CA ALA A 149 -6.66 12.98 20.15
C ALA A 149 -7.72 13.97 19.58
N GLY A 150 -7.53 14.40 18.33
CA GLY A 150 -8.52 15.23 17.63
C GLY A 150 -8.61 16.71 18.05
N THR A 151 -7.65 17.21 18.83
CA THR A 151 -7.63 18.59 19.37
C THR A 151 -7.00 19.64 18.45
N GLY A 152 -6.43 19.25 17.30
CA GLY A 152 -5.79 20.18 16.36
C GLY A 152 -4.32 20.51 16.67
N ARG A 153 -3.62 19.66 17.44
CA ARG A 153 -2.18 19.87 17.76
C ARG A 153 -1.31 20.08 16.52
N TYR A 154 -1.50 19.23 15.51
CA TYR A 154 -0.70 19.28 14.29
C TYR A 154 -0.96 20.55 13.46
N THR A 155 -2.24 20.95 13.33
CA THR A 155 -2.61 22.21 12.66
C THR A 155 -2.11 23.44 13.43
N THR A 156 -2.12 23.39 14.76
CA THR A 156 -1.52 24.44 15.60
C THR A 156 -0.01 24.53 15.39
N ALA A 157 0.69 23.40 15.35
CA ALA A 157 2.13 23.37 15.05
C ALA A 157 2.46 24.00 13.68
N LEU A 158 1.68 23.69 12.65
CA LEU A 158 1.82 24.31 11.32
C LEU A 158 1.64 25.82 11.40
N HIS A 159 0.54 26.28 12.02
CA HIS A 159 0.22 27.70 12.13
C HIS A 159 1.34 28.47 12.86
N THR A 160 1.79 27.98 14.01
CA THR A 160 2.85 28.64 14.79
C THR A 160 4.17 28.71 14.02
N LEU A 161 4.57 27.65 13.31
CA LEU A 161 5.82 27.67 12.52
C LEU A 161 5.78 28.69 11.38
N ILE A 162 4.63 28.85 10.72
CA ILE A 162 4.44 29.91 9.70
C ILE A 162 4.51 31.28 10.35
N HIS A 163 3.84 31.46 11.50
CA HIS A 163 3.84 32.73 12.22
C HIS A 163 5.25 33.14 12.69
N GLN A 164 6.10 32.17 13.06
CA GLN A 164 7.52 32.38 13.36
C GLN A 164 8.39 32.69 12.12
N GLY A 165 7.82 32.68 10.91
CA GLY A 165 8.52 32.98 9.68
C GLY A 165 9.43 31.87 9.18
N ALA A 166 9.15 30.61 9.53
CA ALA A 166 9.85 29.46 8.94
C ALA A 166 9.67 29.47 7.41
N ARG A 167 10.79 29.40 6.66
CA ARG A 167 10.76 29.45 5.19
C ARG A 167 10.35 28.12 4.57
N ALA A 168 10.65 27.03 5.26
CA ALA A 168 10.24 25.69 4.90
C ALA A 168 9.74 24.98 6.15
N ILE A 169 8.66 24.23 6.04
CA ILE A 169 8.16 23.38 7.12
C ILE A 169 8.35 21.92 6.73
N ARG A 170 8.97 21.14 7.60
CA ARG A 170 9.25 19.72 7.39
C ARG A 170 8.64 18.92 8.52
N GLN A 171 8.11 17.75 8.22
CA GLN A 171 7.66 16.80 9.23
C GLN A 171 8.67 15.67 9.38
N VAL A 172 9.00 15.31 10.61
CA VAL A 172 9.80 14.12 10.90
C VAL A 172 8.93 13.16 11.70
N ARG A 173 8.87 11.91 11.24
CA ARG A 173 8.40 10.79 12.06
C ARG A 173 9.55 9.83 12.28
N ARG A 174 9.56 9.26 13.47
CA ARG A 174 10.57 8.32 13.94
C ARG A 174 10.22 6.89 13.51
N GLU A 175 11.22 6.04 13.28
CA GLU A 175 11.00 4.59 13.33
C GLU A 175 10.77 4.16 14.79
N PRO A 176 9.76 3.31 15.09
CA PRO A 176 9.52 2.87 16.45
C PRO A 176 10.80 2.35 17.12
N ASN A 177 11.14 2.89 18.29
CA ASN A 177 12.34 2.59 19.09
C ASN A 177 13.68 3.22 18.64
N GLU A 178 13.75 4.08 17.63
CA GLU A 178 15.00 4.77 17.23
C GLU A 178 15.44 5.91 18.18
N GLY A 179 16.64 6.47 18.14
CA GLY A 179 16.85 7.79 18.76
C GLY A 179 16.13 8.86 17.93
N VAL A 180 15.66 9.98 18.50
CA VAL A 180 15.48 11.17 17.66
C VAL A 180 16.83 11.87 17.64
N ASP A 181 17.49 11.87 16.49
CA ASP A 181 18.72 12.65 16.31
C ASP A 181 18.35 14.10 15.97
N LEU A 182 18.16 14.91 17.02
CA LEU A 182 17.82 16.32 16.84
C LEU A 182 19.00 17.15 16.31
N GLU A 183 20.24 16.72 16.57
CA GLU A 183 21.46 17.34 16.02
C GLU A 183 21.61 17.09 14.51
N GLY A 184 20.97 16.03 14.01
CA GLY A 184 20.84 15.72 12.59
C GLY A 184 19.96 16.71 11.80
N LEU A 185 19.21 17.60 12.47
CA LEU A 185 18.39 18.64 11.83
C LEU A 185 19.27 19.79 11.33
N ARG A 186 19.80 19.66 10.11
CA ARG A 186 20.84 20.54 9.55
C ARG A 186 20.35 21.57 8.53
N ASP A 187 19.05 21.67 8.30
CA ASP A 187 18.54 22.69 7.38
C ASP A 187 18.36 24.02 8.11
N GLU A 188 18.82 25.10 7.47
CA GLU A 188 18.65 26.47 7.95
C GLU A 188 17.22 26.99 7.71
N ASP A 189 16.79 27.97 8.51
CA ASP A 189 15.51 28.69 8.36
C ASP A 189 14.28 27.75 8.27
N THR A 190 14.34 26.59 8.93
CA THR A 190 13.37 25.51 8.78
C THR A 190 12.55 25.28 10.05
N GLY A 191 11.24 25.11 9.90
CA GLY A 191 10.31 24.68 10.94
C GLY A 191 10.13 23.17 10.91
N TRP A 192 10.53 22.48 11.96
CA TRP A 192 10.43 21.02 12.07
C TRP A 192 9.25 20.62 12.93
N ILE A 193 8.37 19.76 12.43
CA ILE A 193 7.31 19.12 13.22
C ILE A 193 7.74 17.69 13.53
N LEU A 194 8.03 17.41 14.79
CA LEU A 194 8.25 16.05 15.27
C LEU A 194 6.90 15.44 15.68
N ASP A 195 6.35 14.57 14.83
CA ASP A 195 5.02 13.99 15.00
C ASP A 195 5.07 12.67 15.79
N LEU A 196 4.74 12.73 17.08
CA LEU A 196 4.71 11.62 18.04
C LEU A 196 3.27 11.30 18.48
N ARG A 197 2.32 11.35 17.54
CA ARG A 197 0.90 11.05 17.78
C ARG A 197 0.57 9.56 17.81
N ASP A 198 1.53 8.67 17.57
CA ASP A 198 1.30 7.22 17.65
C ASP A 198 1.14 6.81 19.13
N GLU A 199 -0.05 6.32 19.49
CA GLU A 199 -0.44 6.01 20.88
C GLU A 199 0.37 4.84 21.48
N GLU A 200 1.01 4.01 20.66
CA GLU A 200 1.83 2.89 21.15
C GLU A 200 3.31 3.22 21.33
N GLU A 201 3.72 4.46 21.05
CA GLU A 201 5.12 4.85 21.06
C GLU A 201 5.57 5.27 22.46
N THR A 202 6.42 4.46 23.08
CA THR A 202 7.10 4.85 24.32
C THR A 202 8.31 5.72 23.98
N LEU A 203 8.33 6.92 24.55
CA LEU A 203 9.49 7.80 24.48
C LEU A 203 10.55 7.33 25.48
N ARG A 204 11.82 7.42 25.07
CA ARG A 204 12.93 7.02 25.94
C ARG A 204 13.04 7.98 27.14
N PRO A 205 13.39 7.48 28.34
CA PRO A 205 13.76 8.36 29.45
C PRO A 205 14.86 9.34 29.01
N GLY A 206 14.78 10.60 29.46
CA GLY A 206 15.72 11.66 29.07
C GLY A 206 15.40 12.35 27.74
N PHE A 207 14.32 11.98 27.04
CA PHE A 207 13.92 12.66 25.81
C PHE A 207 13.66 14.16 25.99
N GLY A 208 13.04 14.57 27.11
CA GLY A 208 12.87 15.98 27.46
C GLY A 208 14.21 16.71 27.58
N LEU A 209 15.20 16.13 28.26
CA LEU A 209 16.53 16.71 28.38
C LEU A 209 17.18 16.90 27.00
N HIS A 210 17.07 15.90 26.12
CA HIS A 210 17.62 15.97 24.77
C HIS A 210 16.99 17.11 23.94
N LEU A 211 15.67 17.35 24.08
CA LEU A 211 15.01 18.51 23.47
C LEU A 211 15.55 19.84 23.97
N ARG A 212 15.94 19.92 25.24
CA ARG A 212 16.53 21.13 25.82
C ARG A 212 17.96 21.35 25.32
N GLU A 213 18.74 20.27 25.19
CA GLU A 213 20.15 20.33 24.76
C GLU A 213 20.32 20.76 23.29
N VAL A 214 19.32 20.57 22.43
CA VAL A 214 19.41 20.97 21.02
C VAL A 214 19.16 22.47 20.75
N GLU A 215 18.82 23.25 21.77
CA GLU A 215 18.53 24.68 21.63
C GLU A 215 19.65 25.45 20.89
N ASP A 216 20.91 25.29 21.32
CA ASP A 216 22.05 26.02 20.76
C ASP A 216 22.30 25.65 19.29
N HIS A 217 22.08 24.37 18.94
CA HIS A 217 22.15 23.88 17.56
C HIS A 217 21.05 24.53 16.70
N LEU A 218 19.79 24.47 17.14
CA LEU A 218 18.67 25.08 16.40
C LEU A 218 18.83 26.61 16.25
N ARG A 219 19.37 27.27 17.27
CA ARG A 219 19.67 28.71 17.23
C ARG A 219 20.73 29.02 16.17
N THR A 220 21.77 28.20 16.06
CA THR A 220 22.80 28.32 15.01
C THR A 220 22.19 28.14 13.62
N MET A 221 21.28 27.18 13.47
CA MET A 221 20.59 26.89 12.21
C MET A 221 19.45 27.87 11.88
N ARG A 222 19.09 28.78 12.80
CA ARG A 222 17.92 29.67 12.67
C ARG A 222 16.61 28.88 12.47
N SER A 223 16.54 27.67 13.03
CA SER A 223 15.45 26.71 12.85
C SER A 223 14.65 26.53 14.15
N PHE A 224 13.46 25.96 14.02
CA PHE A 224 12.54 25.72 15.14
C PHE A 224 12.07 24.26 15.13
N VAL A 225 11.78 23.70 16.31
CA VAL A 225 11.18 22.36 16.45
C VAL A 225 9.88 22.47 17.26
N VAL A 226 8.81 21.93 16.70
CA VAL A 226 7.54 21.72 17.41
C VAL A 226 7.28 20.22 17.54
N VAL A 227 7.23 19.73 18.77
CA VAL A 227 6.92 18.34 19.08
C VAL A 227 5.41 18.21 19.31
N VAL A 228 4.76 17.28 18.63
CA VAL A 228 3.33 17.02 18.77
C VAL A 228 3.11 15.63 19.37
N THR A 229 2.52 15.55 20.57
CA THR A 229 2.35 14.26 21.27
C THR A 229 1.06 14.20 22.11
N HIS A 230 0.77 13.04 22.71
CA HIS A 230 -0.32 12.87 23.67
C HIS A 230 0.10 13.36 25.06
N THR A 231 -0.85 13.88 25.84
CA THR A 231 -0.60 14.34 27.22
C THR A 231 0.00 13.24 28.08
N ASP A 232 -0.53 12.02 27.98
CA ASP A 232 -0.05 10.88 28.76
C ASP A 232 1.39 10.53 28.36
N THR A 233 1.70 10.45 27.07
CA THR A 233 3.05 10.18 26.56
C THR A 233 4.05 11.23 27.04
N TRP A 234 3.68 12.52 26.99
CA TRP A 234 4.55 13.60 27.47
C TRP A 234 4.80 13.51 28.98
N ALA A 235 3.78 13.23 29.78
CA ALA A 235 3.89 13.16 31.24
C ALA A 235 4.96 12.16 31.71
N HIS A 236 5.23 11.10 30.95
CA HIS A 236 6.26 10.10 31.27
C HIS A 236 7.70 10.60 31.03
N VAL A 237 7.91 11.61 30.18
CA VAL A 237 9.24 12.10 29.79
C VAL A 237 9.46 13.59 30.06
N ALA A 238 8.45 14.29 30.57
CA ALA A 238 8.47 15.73 30.81
C ALA A 238 9.45 16.18 31.91
N GLY A 239 9.90 15.26 32.78
CA GLY A 239 10.54 15.58 34.06
C GLY A 239 11.71 16.58 34.01
N GLU A 240 12.46 16.65 32.91
CA GLU A 240 13.61 17.55 32.76
C GLU A 240 13.39 18.68 31.73
N ALA A 241 12.16 18.86 31.22
CA ALA A 241 11.84 19.84 30.20
C ALA A 241 10.39 20.34 30.25
N THR A 242 9.80 20.41 31.45
CA THR A 242 8.41 20.86 31.65
C THR A 242 8.15 22.25 31.10
N GLU A 243 9.17 23.11 31.09
CA GLU A 243 9.15 24.48 30.60
C GLU A 243 9.00 24.59 29.08
N LEU A 244 9.31 23.51 28.33
CA LEU A 244 9.16 23.49 26.86
C LEU A 244 7.71 23.22 26.41
N ALA A 245 6.82 22.87 27.35
CA ALA A 245 5.53 22.30 27.03
C ALA A 245 4.37 23.29 27.16
N HIS A 246 3.43 23.19 26.21
CA HIS A 246 2.16 23.89 26.25
C HIS A 246 1.01 22.86 26.11
N PRO A 247 0.14 22.73 27.13
CA PRO A 247 -1.09 21.94 27.00
C PRO A 247 -2.07 22.66 26.09
N LEU A 248 -2.48 22.02 24.99
CA LEU A 248 -3.42 22.63 24.05
C LEU A 248 -4.86 22.46 24.51
N ALA A 249 -5.56 23.57 24.75
CA ALA A 249 -7.00 23.59 24.93
C ALA A 249 -7.71 23.52 23.56
N PRO A 250 -8.71 22.65 23.37
CA PRO A 250 -9.44 22.60 22.11
C PRO A 250 -10.30 23.87 21.92
N PRO A 251 -10.38 24.43 20.69
CA PRO A 251 -11.35 25.47 20.39
C PRO A 251 -12.79 24.95 20.48
N ASP A 252 -13.74 25.87 20.60
CA ASP A 252 -15.17 25.59 20.57
C ASP A 252 -15.54 24.84 19.28
N ALA A 253 -16.20 23.68 19.43
CA ALA A 253 -16.56 22.80 18.33
C ALA A 253 -17.52 23.44 17.33
N LEU A 254 -18.45 24.31 17.76
CA LEU A 254 -19.36 25.02 16.86
C LEU A 254 -18.62 26.07 16.04
N ARG A 255 -17.64 26.75 16.64
CA ARG A 255 -16.76 27.65 15.89
C ARG A 255 -15.97 26.90 14.83
N VAL A 256 -15.45 25.71 15.16
CA VAL A 256 -14.72 24.84 14.22
C VAL A 256 -15.65 24.40 13.08
N LEU A 257 -16.87 23.95 13.40
CA LEU A 257 -17.88 23.60 12.40
C LEU A 257 -18.10 24.76 11.42
N ARG A 258 -18.40 25.96 11.95
CA ARG A 258 -18.61 27.16 11.13
C ARG A 258 -17.43 27.44 10.20
N ALA A 259 -16.20 27.46 10.74
CA ALA A 259 -14.99 27.73 9.96
C ALA A 259 -14.82 26.74 8.79
N HIS A 260 -15.09 25.46 9.02
CA HIS A 260 -15.04 24.46 7.95
C HIS A 260 -16.14 24.64 6.90
N LEU A 261 -17.36 25.01 7.30
CA LEU A 261 -18.46 25.24 6.37
C LEU A 261 -18.25 26.52 5.54
N ASP A 262 -17.69 27.58 6.14
CA ASP A 262 -17.34 28.84 5.47
C ASP A 262 -16.26 28.65 4.38
N CYS A 263 -15.45 27.60 4.49
CA CYS A 263 -14.41 27.26 3.51
C CYS A 263 -14.94 26.56 2.24
N ARG A 264 -16.19 26.08 2.22
CA ARG A 264 -16.75 25.40 1.04
C ARG A 264 -16.95 26.41 -0.09
N GLN A 265 -16.63 26.00 -1.31
CA GLN A 265 -16.99 26.71 -2.54
C GLN A 265 -17.78 25.75 -3.45
N PRO A 266 -19.01 26.10 -3.88
CA PRO A 266 -19.76 27.32 -3.54
C PRO A 266 -20.16 27.39 -2.05
N PRO A 267 -20.45 28.60 -1.51
CA PRO A 267 -20.90 28.75 -0.12
C PRO A 267 -22.15 27.92 0.17
N ILE A 268 -22.32 27.53 1.45
CA ILE A 268 -23.52 26.80 1.89
C ILE A 268 -24.66 27.79 2.08
N ASP A 269 -25.77 27.54 1.39
CA ASP A 269 -27.01 28.27 1.61
C ASP A 269 -27.56 28.02 3.02
N GLU A 270 -28.14 29.05 3.61
CA GLU A 270 -28.77 28.99 4.94
C GLU A 270 -27.83 28.49 6.07
N LEU A 271 -26.52 28.81 5.99
CA LEU A 271 -25.51 28.43 6.99
C LEU A 271 -25.95 28.69 8.45
N ASP A 272 -26.56 29.84 8.73
CA ASP A 272 -27.02 30.16 10.09
C ASP A 272 -28.14 29.20 10.56
N LYS A 273 -28.95 28.62 9.66
CA LYS A 273 -29.92 27.59 10.02
C LYS A 273 -29.23 26.27 10.35
N TRP A 274 -28.20 25.87 9.60
CA TRP A 274 -27.38 24.69 9.94
C TRP A 274 -26.74 24.82 11.32
N LEU A 275 -26.21 26.00 11.64
CA LEU A 275 -25.59 26.31 12.94
C LEU A 275 -26.61 26.48 14.08
N ALA A 276 -27.90 26.62 13.77
CA ALA A 276 -28.99 26.69 14.74
C ALA A 276 -29.75 25.37 14.92
N ALA A 277 -29.46 24.34 14.11
CA ALA A 277 -30.15 23.07 14.18
C ALA A 277 -29.73 22.27 15.44
N ASP A 278 -30.64 22.16 16.41
CA ASP A 278 -30.38 21.49 17.70
C ASP A 278 -29.86 20.05 17.55
N GLN A 279 -30.30 19.31 16.52
CA GLN A 279 -29.83 17.94 16.30
C GLN A 279 -28.34 17.86 15.92
N ILE A 280 -27.77 18.96 15.41
CA ILE A 280 -26.36 19.08 15.02
C ILE A 280 -25.54 19.72 16.14
N THR A 281 -26.08 20.78 16.76
CA THR A 281 -25.34 21.54 17.78
C THR A 281 -25.25 20.80 19.12
N GLN A 282 -26.28 20.07 19.52
CA GLN A 282 -26.32 19.37 20.81
C GLN A 282 -25.19 18.33 20.95
N PRO A 283 -24.93 17.44 19.97
CA PRO A 283 -23.76 16.54 20.00
C PRO A 283 -22.42 17.26 20.08
N LEU A 284 -22.32 18.49 19.54
CA LEU A 284 -21.06 19.23 19.45
C LEU A 284 -20.69 19.99 20.72
N ASN A 285 -21.61 20.21 21.66
CA ASN A 285 -21.37 20.95 22.90
C ASN A 285 -20.18 20.46 23.75
N ARG A 286 -19.74 19.21 23.58
CA ARG A 286 -18.55 18.63 24.24
C ARG A 286 -17.66 17.83 23.29
N ALA A 287 -17.84 18.02 21.99
CA ALA A 287 -17.10 17.27 20.99
C ALA A 287 -15.69 17.83 20.81
N ALA A 288 -14.76 16.98 20.38
CA ALA A 288 -13.43 17.44 19.97
C ALA A 288 -13.52 18.19 18.62
N PRO A 289 -12.59 19.10 18.32
CA PRO A 289 -12.51 19.79 17.03
C PRO A 289 -12.55 18.85 15.80
N ALA A 290 -11.89 17.69 15.89
CA ALA A 290 -11.93 16.70 14.81
C ALA A 290 -13.33 16.14 14.52
N GLU A 291 -14.17 16.05 15.55
CA GLU A 291 -15.56 15.63 15.40
C GLU A 291 -16.40 16.73 14.74
N ALA A 292 -16.21 18.00 15.12
CA ALA A 292 -16.82 19.13 14.41
C ALA A 292 -16.41 19.18 12.93
N ALA A 293 -15.13 18.97 12.63
CA ALA A 293 -14.65 18.85 11.25
C ALA A 293 -15.28 17.65 10.52
N ARG A 294 -15.54 16.53 11.21
CA ARG A 294 -16.28 15.39 10.64
C ARG A 294 -17.72 15.77 10.29
N TRP A 295 -18.42 16.45 11.20
CA TRP A 295 -19.78 16.96 10.94
C TRP A 295 -19.81 17.94 9.77
N ALA A 296 -18.85 18.85 9.69
CA ALA A 296 -18.75 19.79 8.57
C ALA A 296 -18.67 19.06 7.22
N ARG A 297 -17.82 18.03 7.14
CA ARG A 297 -17.68 17.20 5.94
C ARG A 297 -18.96 16.47 5.57
N ILE A 298 -19.70 15.97 6.56
CA ILE A 298 -20.97 15.29 6.35
C ILE A 298 -22.03 16.25 5.81
N ILE A 299 -22.11 17.47 6.38
CA ILE A 299 -23.04 18.50 5.91
C ILE A 299 -22.69 18.92 4.48
N ILE A 300 -21.41 19.19 4.19
CA ILE A 300 -20.94 19.52 2.84
C ILE A 300 -21.35 18.42 1.86
N ALA A 301 -21.08 17.15 2.18
CA ALA A 301 -21.48 16.03 1.33
C ALA A 301 -23.00 15.90 1.15
N ALA A 302 -23.79 16.20 2.18
CA ALA A 302 -25.25 16.20 2.10
C ALA A 302 -25.75 17.29 1.13
N VAL A 303 -25.18 18.50 1.22
CA VAL A 303 -25.51 19.63 0.35
C VAL A 303 -25.05 19.35 -1.09
N ASP A 304 -23.82 18.90 -1.29
CA ASP A 304 -23.29 18.57 -2.63
C ASP A 304 -24.15 17.51 -3.34
N LEU A 305 -24.57 16.47 -2.62
CA LEU A 305 -25.48 15.45 -3.16
C LEU A 305 -26.83 16.06 -3.53
N ASN A 306 -27.36 16.96 -2.70
CA ASN A 306 -28.64 17.62 -2.94
C ASN A 306 -28.60 18.56 -4.15
N ASP A 307 -27.51 19.29 -4.32
CA ASP A 307 -27.29 20.20 -5.45
C ASP A 307 -27.20 19.43 -6.78
N SER A 308 -26.80 18.15 -6.72
CA SER A 308 -26.62 17.29 -7.89
C SER A 308 -27.86 16.45 -8.29
N THR A 309 -28.90 16.38 -7.46
CA THR A 309 -30.10 15.57 -7.75
C THR A 309 -31.17 16.36 -8.52
N THR A 310 -32.01 15.62 -9.25
CA THR A 310 -33.18 16.16 -9.95
C THR A 310 -34.33 16.55 -9.02
N GLU A 311 -34.38 15.99 -7.82
CA GLU A 311 -35.39 16.28 -6.80
C GLU A 311 -34.73 16.76 -5.50
N PRO A 312 -34.41 18.08 -5.39
CA PRO A 312 -33.78 18.63 -4.20
C PRO A 312 -34.66 18.45 -2.96
N LYS A 313 -34.05 17.91 -1.90
CA LYS A 313 -34.64 17.75 -0.58
C LYS A 313 -34.77 19.09 0.13
N ASP A 314 -35.74 19.17 1.03
CA ASP A 314 -35.88 20.35 1.89
C ASP A 314 -34.80 20.39 2.99
N PHE A 315 -34.65 21.54 3.63
CA PHE A 315 -33.65 21.74 4.68
C PHE A 315 -33.79 20.74 5.85
N THR A 316 -35.02 20.38 6.23
CA THR A 316 -35.27 19.47 7.35
C THR A 316 -34.79 18.06 7.02
N GLU A 317 -35.07 17.60 5.80
CA GLU A 317 -34.61 16.31 5.29
C GLU A 317 -33.09 16.24 5.15
N LEU A 318 -32.44 17.34 4.76
CA LEU A 318 -30.97 17.44 4.72
C LEU A 318 -30.35 17.35 6.10
N VAL A 319 -30.90 18.06 7.09
CA VAL A 319 -30.46 17.97 8.49
C VAL A 319 -30.61 16.54 8.99
N GLU A 320 -31.75 15.88 8.73
CA GLU A 320 -31.94 14.49 9.10
C GLU A 320 -30.91 13.57 8.42
N ALA A 321 -30.66 13.73 7.13
CA ALA A 321 -29.67 12.94 6.40
C ALA A 321 -28.25 13.12 6.96
N ALA A 322 -27.86 14.35 7.30
CA ALA A 322 -26.58 14.64 7.93
C ALA A 322 -26.46 13.99 9.33
N VAL A 323 -27.51 14.07 10.15
CA VAL A 323 -27.54 13.45 11.48
C VAL A 323 -27.48 11.92 11.38
N GLN A 324 -28.22 11.31 10.46
CA GLN A 324 -28.17 9.86 10.24
C GLN A 324 -26.79 9.42 9.76
N SER A 325 -26.18 10.17 8.83
CA SER A 325 -24.82 9.93 8.36
C SER A 325 -23.79 10.05 9.50
N ALA A 326 -23.93 11.06 10.37
CA ALA A 326 -23.09 11.21 11.55
C ALA A 326 -23.18 10.01 12.51
N HIS A 327 -24.33 9.34 12.56
CA HIS A 327 -24.57 8.10 13.28
C HIS A 327 -24.37 6.81 12.46
N ASN A 328 -23.72 6.94 11.29
CA ASN A 328 -23.41 5.85 10.38
C ASN A 328 -24.64 5.03 9.96
N TRP A 329 -25.79 5.69 9.81
CA TRP A 329 -27.08 5.12 9.38
C TRP A 329 -27.56 3.86 10.15
N ARG A 330 -26.96 3.54 11.30
CA ARG A 330 -27.13 2.24 11.97
C ARG A 330 -28.57 1.93 12.33
N ARG A 331 -29.32 2.93 12.82
CA ARG A 331 -30.73 2.76 13.18
C ARG A 331 -31.58 2.50 11.93
N THR A 332 -31.38 3.28 10.87
CA THR A 332 -32.09 3.15 9.60
C THR A 332 -31.83 1.79 8.97
N LEU A 333 -30.56 1.35 8.91
CA LEU A 333 -30.19 0.04 8.38
C LEU A 333 -30.78 -1.10 9.22
N ARG A 334 -30.79 -0.98 10.56
CA ARG A 334 -31.45 -1.97 11.43
C ARG A 334 -32.94 -2.11 11.11
N ILE A 335 -33.65 -0.99 10.97
CA ILE A 335 -35.09 -0.98 10.63
C ILE A 335 -35.29 -1.62 9.27
N TRP A 336 -34.50 -1.21 8.27
CA TRP A 336 -34.56 -1.75 6.91
C TRP A 336 -34.32 -3.27 6.88
N HIS A 337 -33.29 -3.76 7.57
CA HIS A 337 -32.99 -5.20 7.65
C HIS A 337 -34.06 -5.99 8.42
N THR A 338 -34.77 -5.36 9.36
CA THR A 338 -35.88 -6.00 10.07
C THR A 338 -37.12 -6.13 9.16
N GLY A 339 -37.36 -5.15 8.29
CA GLY A 339 -38.45 -5.18 7.31
C GLY A 339 -38.17 -6.05 6.08
N ASN A 340 -36.91 -6.19 5.68
CA ASN A 340 -36.47 -6.97 4.52
C ASN A 340 -35.69 -8.20 4.99
N THR A 341 -36.40 -9.29 5.25
CA THR A 341 -35.80 -10.52 5.81
C THR A 341 -35.20 -11.44 4.77
N ASP A 342 -35.63 -11.33 3.52
CA ASP A 342 -35.11 -12.14 2.43
C ASP A 342 -33.67 -11.77 2.07
N SER A 343 -32.93 -12.76 1.62
CA SER A 343 -31.51 -12.59 1.32
C SER A 343 -31.27 -11.89 -0.02
N ALA A 344 -32.19 -11.99 -0.97
CA ALA A 344 -32.08 -11.33 -2.28
C ALA A 344 -32.00 -9.80 -2.14
N HIS A 345 -32.91 -9.16 -1.41
CA HIS A 345 -32.86 -7.71 -1.18
C HIS A 345 -31.61 -7.30 -0.38
N ARG A 346 -31.20 -8.11 0.60
CA ARG A 346 -30.01 -7.83 1.43
C ARG A 346 -28.73 -7.92 0.61
N ASN A 347 -28.60 -8.94 -0.23
CA ASN A 347 -27.47 -9.09 -1.15
C ASN A 347 -27.48 -7.99 -2.20
N TYR A 348 -28.65 -7.58 -2.70
CA TYR A 348 -28.78 -6.45 -3.63
C TYR A 348 -28.33 -5.14 -2.99
N LEU A 349 -28.79 -4.82 -1.78
CA LEU A 349 -28.33 -3.64 -1.03
C LEU A 349 -26.81 -3.65 -0.84
N LEU A 350 -26.24 -4.79 -0.43
CA LEU A 350 -24.82 -4.91 -0.17
C LEU A 350 -23.97 -4.83 -1.46
N ALA A 351 -24.42 -5.45 -2.54
CA ALA A 351 -23.76 -5.37 -3.84
C ALA A 351 -23.84 -3.96 -4.44
N ALA A 352 -25.00 -3.31 -4.35
CA ALA A 352 -25.18 -1.92 -4.76
C ALA A 352 -24.30 -0.97 -3.95
N ALA A 353 -24.18 -1.17 -2.63
CA ALA A 353 -23.28 -0.40 -1.79
C ALA A 353 -21.81 -0.61 -2.16
N ALA A 354 -21.42 -1.86 -2.43
CA ALA A 354 -20.06 -2.16 -2.87
C ALA A 354 -19.75 -1.52 -4.23
N LEU A 355 -20.73 -1.49 -5.14
CA LEU A 355 -20.63 -1.01 -6.51
C LEU A 355 -21.37 0.31 -6.73
N ASP A 356 -21.42 1.18 -5.72
CA ASP A 356 -22.09 2.49 -5.84
C ASP A 356 -21.53 3.25 -7.06
N GLY A 357 -22.43 3.78 -7.89
CA GLY A 357 -22.13 4.40 -9.19
C GLY A 357 -22.00 3.43 -10.38
N ALA A 358 -22.16 2.12 -10.23
CA ALA A 358 -22.09 1.16 -11.33
C ALA A 358 -23.41 1.05 -12.13
N PRO A 359 -23.37 0.57 -13.38
CA PRO A 359 -24.57 0.28 -14.16
C PRO A 359 -25.49 -0.72 -13.45
N ALA A 360 -26.79 -0.52 -13.55
CA ALA A 360 -27.77 -1.30 -12.80
C ALA A 360 -27.75 -2.80 -13.16
N ALA A 361 -27.46 -3.13 -14.42
CA ALA A 361 -27.24 -4.50 -14.87
C ALA A 361 -26.03 -5.16 -14.17
N THR A 362 -24.92 -4.44 -14.05
CA THR A 362 -23.71 -4.92 -13.35
C THR A 362 -23.99 -5.18 -11.88
N VAL A 363 -24.73 -4.29 -11.20
CA VAL A 363 -25.14 -4.51 -9.80
C VAL A 363 -26.08 -5.71 -9.68
N TYR A 364 -26.96 -5.91 -10.65
CA TYR A 364 -27.85 -7.06 -10.68
C TYR A 364 -27.09 -8.38 -10.89
N GLU A 365 -26.06 -8.44 -11.72
CA GLU A 365 -25.22 -9.65 -11.81
C GLU A 365 -24.41 -9.86 -10.52
N ALA A 366 -23.85 -8.78 -10.00
CA ALA A 366 -23.01 -8.79 -8.80
C ALA A 366 -23.75 -9.29 -7.55
N HIS A 367 -25.01 -8.94 -7.34
CA HIS A 367 -25.75 -9.42 -6.15
C HIS A 367 -26.03 -10.93 -6.19
N THR A 368 -26.17 -11.51 -7.38
CA THR A 368 -26.33 -12.96 -7.55
C THR A 368 -25.02 -13.67 -7.21
N ALA A 369 -23.92 -13.19 -7.80
CA ALA A 369 -22.57 -13.70 -7.49
C ALA A 369 -22.20 -13.53 -6.01
N LEU A 370 -22.67 -12.44 -5.37
CA LEU A 370 -22.49 -12.24 -3.94
C LEU A 370 -23.28 -13.27 -3.12
N GLY A 371 -24.53 -13.56 -3.50
CA GLY A 371 -25.32 -14.61 -2.87
C GLY A 371 -24.60 -15.95 -2.88
N GLU A 372 -24.10 -16.37 -4.05
CA GLU A 372 -23.29 -17.59 -4.20
C GLU A 372 -22.05 -17.56 -3.30
N ALA A 373 -21.32 -16.44 -3.27
CA ALA A 373 -20.13 -16.29 -2.43
C ALA A 373 -20.42 -16.34 -0.92
N LEU A 374 -21.66 -16.04 -0.52
CA LEU A 374 -22.13 -16.11 0.86
C LEU A 374 -22.81 -17.44 1.21
N ASP A 375 -22.73 -18.44 0.31
CA ASP A 375 -23.42 -19.73 0.41
C ASP A 375 -24.95 -19.57 0.54
N ASP A 376 -25.49 -18.51 -0.08
CA ASP A 376 -26.92 -18.29 -0.20
C ASP A 376 -27.46 -18.97 -1.46
N THR A 377 -28.63 -19.59 -1.34
CA THR A 377 -29.27 -20.34 -2.44
C THR A 377 -30.66 -19.78 -2.71
N PRO A 378 -30.80 -18.50 -3.11
CA PRO A 378 -32.10 -17.97 -3.48
C PRO A 378 -32.61 -18.70 -4.73
N GLN A 379 -33.87 -19.11 -4.72
CA GLN A 379 -34.48 -19.70 -5.92
C GLN A 379 -34.55 -18.62 -7.01
N PRO A 380 -34.01 -18.87 -8.22
CA PRO A 380 -34.09 -17.90 -9.30
C PRO A 380 -35.56 -17.65 -9.65
N THR A 381 -35.93 -16.38 -9.65
CA THR A 381 -37.24 -15.91 -10.06
C THR A 381 -37.41 -16.11 -11.57
N GLN A 382 -38.36 -16.96 -11.99
CA GLN A 382 -38.57 -17.27 -13.42
C GLN A 382 -39.44 -16.20 -14.10
N GLY A 383 -38.98 -15.66 -15.23
CA GLY A 383 -39.74 -14.70 -16.04
C GLY A 383 -39.86 -13.33 -15.37
N GLN A 384 -41.06 -12.73 -15.37
CA GLN A 384 -41.36 -11.45 -14.70
C GLN A 384 -41.84 -11.63 -13.24
N HIS A 385 -41.66 -12.82 -12.65
CA HIS A 385 -42.08 -13.07 -11.28
C HIS A 385 -41.01 -12.55 -10.33
N GLY A 386 -41.16 -11.35 -9.78
CA GLY A 386 -40.22 -10.75 -8.84
C GLY A 386 -40.00 -9.26 -9.11
N PRO A 387 -39.40 -8.52 -8.16
CA PRO A 387 -39.13 -7.11 -8.34
C PRO A 387 -38.12 -6.90 -9.48
N GLY A 388 -38.42 -5.99 -10.40
CA GLY A 388 -37.47 -5.56 -11.42
C GLY A 388 -36.36 -4.68 -10.82
N ILE A 389 -35.31 -4.41 -11.60
CA ILE A 389 -34.16 -3.58 -11.18
C ILE A 389 -34.60 -2.21 -10.63
N ILE A 390 -35.59 -1.58 -11.25
CA ILE A 390 -36.13 -0.27 -10.81
C ILE A 390 -36.75 -0.39 -9.41
N GLU A 391 -37.60 -1.40 -9.19
CA GLU A 391 -38.22 -1.64 -7.88
C GLU A 391 -37.18 -2.03 -6.82
N LEU A 392 -36.19 -2.84 -7.18
CA LEU A 392 -35.09 -3.20 -6.28
C LEU A 392 -34.25 -1.98 -5.88
N THR A 393 -33.95 -1.10 -6.83
CA THR A 393 -33.19 0.14 -6.62
C THR A 393 -33.94 1.10 -5.69
N ASP A 394 -35.24 1.30 -5.94
CA ASP A 394 -36.11 2.10 -5.08
C ASP A 394 -36.20 1.51 -3.66
N ARG A 395 -36.35 0.20 -3.54
CA ARG A 395 -36.49 -0.50 -2.24
C ARG A 395 -35.25 -0.42 -1.36
N ILE A 396 -34.06 -0.31 -1.94
CA ILE A 396 -32.81 -0.07 -1.19
C ILE A 396 -32.57 1.41 -0.88
N GLY A 397 -33.46 2.29 -1.34
CA GLY A 397 -33.36 3.74 -1.16
C GLY A 397 -32.21 4.35 -1.96
N ALA A 398 -31.91 3.77 -3.12
CA ALA A 398 -31.01 4.31 -4.12
C ALA A 398 -31.81 4.87 -5.30
N GLU A 399 -31.16 5.62 -6.16
CA GLU A 399 -31.74 6.13 -7.41
C GLU A 399 -31.05 5.53 -8.63
N LEU A 400 -31.85 5.35 -9.68
CA LEU A 400 -31.35 5.01 -11.01
C LEU A 400 -31.21 6.31 -11.81
N GLY A 401 -29.97 6.73 -12.06
CA GLY A 401 -29.69 7.93 -12.84
C GLY A 401 -30.08 7.77 -14.32
N ASN A 402 -30.12 8.89 -15.06
CA ASN A 402 -30.42 8.92 -16.50
C ASN A 402 -29.40 8.13 -17.37
N ASP A 403 -28.25 7.78 -16.79
CA ASP A 403 -27.19 6.97 -17.37
C ASP A 403 -27.24 5.49 -16.93
N ASP A 404 -28.39 5.05 -16.40
CA ASP A 404 -28.65 3.69 -15.90
C ASP A 404 -27.69 3.25 -14.77
N ARG A 405 -27.10 4.21 -14.04
CA ARG A 405 -26.22 3.93 -12.90
C ARG A 405 -26.94 4.10 -11.57
N ILE A 406 -26.71 3.15 -10.67
CA ILE A 406 -27.28 3.16 -9.32
C ILE A 406 -26.44 4.06 -8.43
N ARG A 407 -27.09 4.99 -7.72
CA ARG A 407 -26.45 5.93 -6.80
C ARG A 407 -27.21 6.05 -5.49
N PHE A 408 -26.50 6.09 -4.36
CA PHE A 408 -27.13 6.46 -3.09
C PHE A 408 -27.14 7.97 -2.88
N LEU A 409 -28.33 8.55 -2.79
CA LEU A 409 -28.52 9.99 -2.49
C LEU A 409 -28.46 10.34 -0.99
N LYS A 410 -27.80 9.49 -0.21
CA LYS A 410 -27.68 9.63 1.24
C LYS A 410 -26.19 9.65 1.58
N PRO A 411 -25.67 10.74 2.19
CA PRO A 411 -24.24 10.89 2.43
C PRO A 411 -23.69 9.76 3.29
N GLY A 412 -22.67 9.05 2.81
CA GLY A 412 -22.02 7.95 3.51
C GLY A 412 -22.86 6.68 3.67
N TYR A 413 -23.99 6.55 2.96
CA TYR A 413 -24.91 5.42 3.14
C TYR A 413 -24.34 4.10 2.60
N ALA A 414 -23.66 4.13 1.45
CA ALA A 414 -23.02 2.94 0.88
C ALA A 414 -21.97 2.36 1.85
N GLU A 415 -21.13 3.21 2.43
CA GLU A 415 -20.13 2.82 3.42
C GLU A 415 -20.79 2.29 4.70
N ALA A 416 -21.88 2.92 5.14
CA ALA A 416 -22.64 2.48 6.30
C ALA A 416 -23.27 1.09 6.11
N VAL A 417 -23.72 0.75 4.90
CA VAL A 417 -24.22 -0.60 4.56
C VAL A 417 -23.11 -1.64 4.75
N VAL A 418 -21.92 -1.39 4.21
CA VAL A 418 -20.77 -2.31 4.33
C VAL A 418 -20.36 -2.46 5.80
N ASP A 419 -20.28 -1.36 6.54
CA ASP A 419 -19.97 -1.37 7.97
C ASP A 419 -21.01 -2.14 8.79
N TYR A 420 -22.29 -1.93 8.50
CA TYR A 420 -23.39 -2.62 9.16
C TYR A 420 -23.27 -4.12 8.93
N PHE A 421 -23.03 -4.55 7.69
CA PHE A 421 -22.83 -5.95 7.35
C PHE A 421 -21.66 -6.57 8.11
N TRP A 422 -20.51 -5.88 8.20
CA TRP A 422 -19.36 -6.39 8.94
C TRP A 422 -19.60 -6.59 10.44
N VAL A 423 -20.42 -5.73 11.04
CA VAL A 423 -20.79 -5.84 12.46
C VAL A 423 -21.85 -6.92 12.66
N ASP A 424 -22.85 -7.00 11.79
CA ASP A 424 -24.00 -7.92 11.92
C ASP A 424 -23.67 -9.36 11.49
N ARG A 425 -22.76 -9.53 10.52
CA ARG A 425 -22.39 -10.82 9.91
C ARG A 425 -20.87 -11.07 9.95
N PRO A 426 -20.24 -11.12 11.14
CA PRO A 426 -18.79 -11.29 11.25
C PRO A 426 -18.26 -12.60 10.61
N HIS A 427 -19.08 -13.65 10.57
CA HIS A 427 -18.73 -14.94 9.94
C HIS A 427 -18.64 -14.87 8.41
N HIS A 428 -19.27 -13.87 7.78
CA HIS A 428 -19.24 -13.68 6.33
C HIS A 428 -18.23 -12.61 5.86
N VAL A 429 -17.57 -11.89 6.76
CA VAL A 429 -16.61 -10.83 6.40
C VAL A 429 -15.52 -11.33 5.47
N ALA A 430 -14.98 -12.53 5.72
CA ALA A 430 -13.95 -13.12 4.87
C ALA A 430 -14.46 -13.44 3.46
N ALA A 431 -15.67 -14.01 3.35
CA ALA A 431 -16.29 -14.35 2.08
C ALA A 431 -16.63 -13.09 1.27
N PHE A 432 -17.27 -12.10 1.90
CA PHE A 432 -17.57 -10.81 1.28
C PHE A 432 -16.31 -10.07 0.84
N THR A 433 -15.25 -10.04 1.66
CA THR A 433 -13.97 -9.40 1.31
C THR A 433 -13.37 -10.05 0.07
N ARG A 434 -13.32 -11.40 0.04
CA ARG A 434 -12.83 -12.14 -1.12
C ARG A 434 -13.64 -11.79 -2.37
N TRP A 435 -14.97 -11.80 -2.25
CA TRP A 435 -15.86 -11.41 -3.34
C TRP A 435 -15.60 -9.98 -3.83
N THR A 436 -15.46 -8.98 -2.95
CA THR A 436 -15.15 -7.60 -3.36
C THR A 436 -13.79 -7.49 -4.06
N ALA A 437 -12.79 -8.25 -3.62
CA ALA A 437 -11.48 -8.28 -4.25
C ALA A 437 -11.53 -8.93 -5.65
N GLU A 438 -12.33 -9.99 -5.79
CA GLU A 438 -12.62 -10.66 -7.07
C GLU A 438 -13.34 -9.72 -8.04
N GLN A 439 -14.40 -9.05 -7.59
CA GLN A 439 -15.14 -8.07 -8.40
C GLN A 439 -14.23 -6.96 -8.92
N ALA A 440 -13.36 -6.41 -8.07
CA ALA A 440 -12.42 -5.37 -8.51
C ALA A 440 -11.50 -5.87 -9.63
N ALA A 441 -11.10 -7.14 -9.58
CA ALA A 441 -10.19 -7.75 -10.54
C ALA A 441 -10.87 -8.23 -11.83
N THR A 442 -12.17 -8.51 -11.81
CA THR A 442 -12.93 -9.00 -12.97
C THR A 442 -13.61 -7.89 -13.75
N LEU A 443 -13.99 -6.81 -13.07
CA LEU A 443 -14.65 -5.67 -13.71
C LEU A 443 -13.70 -4.91 -14.65
N PRO A 444 -14.25 -4.24 -15.69
CA PRO A 444 -13.49 -3.31 -16.52
C PRO A 444 -12.77 -2.24 -15.68
N PRO A 445 -11.60 -1.71 -16.12
CA PRO A 445 -10.81 -0.78 -15.32
C PRO A 445 -11.56 0.47 -14.83
N ASP A 446 -12.53 0.97 -15.58
CA ASP A 446 -13.36 2.14 -15.22
C ASP A 446 -14.31 1.88 -14.02
N LEU A 447 -14.57 0.62 -13.70
CA LEU A 447 -15.36 0.20 -12.53
C LEU A 447 -14.50 -0.50 -11.46
N GLY A 448 -13.54 -1.32 -11.89
CA GLY A 448 -12.67 -2.11 -11.03
C GLY A 448 -11.69 -1.26 -10.22
N VAL A 449 -11.10 -0.22 -10.83
CA VAL A 449 -10.17 0.68 -10.12
C VAL A 449 -10.89 1.49 -9.02
N PRO A 450 -12.02 2.17 -9.29
CA PRO A 450 -12.79 2.84 -8.21
C PRO A 450 -13.25 1.89 -7.10
N LEU A 451 -13.59 0.63 -7.44
CA LEU A 451 -13.88 -0.38 -6.43
C LEU A 451 -12.63 -0.73 -5.59
N ALA A 452 -11.46 -0.89 -6.22
CA ALA A 452 -10.21 -1.17 -5.53
C ALA A 452 -9.82 -0.02 -4.56
N GLU A 453 -10.03 1.24 -4.95
CA GLU A 453 -9.80 2.38 -4.06
C GLU A 453 -10.71 2.33 -2.82
N ARG A 454 -12.00 2.03 -3.00
CA ARG A 454 -12.96 1.89 -1.88
C ARG A 454 -12.60 0.71 -0.98
N VAL A 455 -12.30 -0.45 -1.56
CA VAL A 455 -11.87 -1.64 -0.82
C VAL A 455 -10.59 -1.36 -0.04
N THR A 456 -9.68 -0.52 -0.55
CA THR A 456 -8.46 -0.12 0.17
C THR A 456 -8.78 0.66 1.45
N GLN A 457 -9.70 1.62 1.37
CA GLN A 457 -10.16 2.37 2.54
C GLN A 457 -10.85 1.46 3.56
N TRP A 458 -11.73 0.58 3.08
CA TRP A 458 -12.44 -0.39 3.91
C TRP A 458 -11.47 -1.33 4.63
N ALA A 459 -10.52 -1.94 3.91
CA ALA A 459 -9.54 -2.85 4.47
C ALA A 459 -8.64 -2.18 5.52
N THR A 460 -8.21 -0.94 5.26
CA THR A 460 -7.40 -0.15 6.21
C THR A 460 -8.19 0.19 7.48
N ARG A 461 -9.43 0.65 7.32
CA ARG A 461 -10.34 0.93 8.45
C ARG A 461 -10.65 -0.32 9.26
N TYR A 462 -10.88 -1.46 8.60
CA TYR A 462 -11.11 -2.73 9.27
C TYR A 462 -9.88 -3.15 10.09
N ALA A 463 -8.69 -3.02 9.51
CA ALA A 463 -7.44 -3.32 10.19
C ALA A 463 -7.25 -2.47 11.45
N LEU A 464 -7.62 -1.18 11.38
CA LEU A 464 -7.62 -0.30 12.54
C LEU A 464 -8.66 -0.72 13.60
N ALA A 465 -9.92 -0.89 13.19
CA ALA A 465 -11.04 -1.13 14.09
C ALA A 465 -10.99 -2.50 14.79
N LYS A 466 -10.51 -3.54 14.08
CA LYS A 466 -10.43 -4.91 14.59
C LYS A 466 -9.02 -5.33 15.00
N GLN A 467 -8.02 -4.45 14.82
CA GLN A 467 -6.60 -4.76 15.04
C GLN A 467 -6.17 -6.05 14.32
N SER A 468 -6.71 -6.25 13.11
CA SER A 468 -6.58 -7.51 12.36
C SER A 468 -6.27 -7.25 10.89
N PHE A 469 -5.14 -7.79 10.42
CA PHE A 469 -4.67 -7.63 9.04
C PHE A 469 -5.12 -8.77 8.11
N THR A 470 -6.11 -9.58 8.52
CA THR A 470 -6.59 -10.72 7.73
C THR A 470 -7.27 -10.28 6.43
N VAL A 471 -8.14 -9.28 6.51
CA VAL A 471 -8.83 -8.66 5.36
C VAL A 471 -7.79 -8.05 4.41
N LEU A 472 -6.89 -7.23 4.93
CA LEU A 472 -5.84 -6.58 4.16
C LEU A 472 -4.93 -7.60 3.44
N ARG A 473 -4.53 -8.67 4.16
CA ARG A 473 -3.77 -9.78 3.58
C ARG A 473 -4.52 -10.44 2.43
N ALA A 474 -5.79 -10.76 2.62
CA ALA A 474 -6.61 -11.44 1.62
C ALA A 474 -6.76 -10.60 0.34
N VAL A 475 -7.10 -9.32 0.49
CA VAL A 475 -7.26 -8.38 -0.65
C VAL A 475 -5.94 -8.24 -1.41
N ALA A 476 -4.84 -7.92 -0.72
CA ALA A 476 -3.53 -7.75 -1.36
C ALA A 476 -3.08 -9.02 -2.10
N THR A 477 -3.32 -10.20 -1.51
CA THR A 477 -2.99 -11.48 -2.15
C THR A 477 -3.83 -11.73 -3.41
N HIS A 478 -5.11 -11.35 -3.39
CA HIS A 478 -5.99 -11.54 -4.54
C HIS A 478 -5.60 -10.60 -5.70
N TRP A 479 -5.45 -9.31 -5.41
CA TRP A 479 -5.06 -8.31 -6.41
C TRP A 479 -3.66 -8.53 -6.97
N ALA A 480 -2.74 -9.11 -6.20
CA ALA A 480 -1.41 -9.50 -6.68
C ALA A 480 -1.45 -10.43 -7.91
N LYS A 481 -2.52 -11.22 -8.08
CA LYS A 481 -2.70 -12.11 -9.24
C LYS A 481 -3.21 -11.39 -10.49
N SER A 482 -3.82 -10.22 -10.32
CA SER A 482 -4.38 -9.44 -11.42
C SER A 482 -3.36 -8.42 -11.94
N ARG A 483 -3.04 -8.50 -13.23
CA ARG A 483 -2.03 -7.63 -13.86
C ARG A 483 -2.34 -6.13 -13.71
N HIS A 484 -3.61 -5.72 -13.75
CA HIS A 484 -4.00 -4.31 -13.66
C HIS A 484 -4.22 -3.84 -12.20
N LEU A 485 -4.35 -4.75 -11.24
CA LEU A 485 -4.46 -4.42 -9.81
C LEU A 485 -3.20 -4.71 -9.00
N GLN A 486 -2.14 -5.27 -9.59
CA GLN A 486 -0.89 -5.53 -8.90
C GLN A 486 -0.32 -4.26 -8.24
N GLN A 487 -0.42 -3.11 -8.91
CA GLN A 487 -0.02 -1.82 -8.35
C GLN A 487 -0.91 -1.40 -7.17
N HIS A 488 -2.24 -1.54 -7.30
CA HIS A 488 -3.20 -1.27 -6.23
C HIS A 488 -2.98 -2.15 -5.00
N ALA A 489 -2.52 -3.39 -5.20
CA ALA A 489 -2.12 -4.28 -4.10
C ALA A 489 -0.92 -3.70 -3.33
N GLN A 490 0.07 -3.12 -4.03
CA GLN A 490 1.19 -2.43 -3.38
C GLN A 490 0.70 -1.18 -2.65
N GLU A 491 -0.14 -0.37 -3.29
CA GLU A 491 -0.69 0.86 -2.71
C GLU A 491 -1.53 0.60 -1.45
N LEU A 492 -2.30 -0.48 -1.41
CA LEU A 492 -2.99 -0.93 -0.21
C LEU A 492 -2.00 -1.21 0.94
N LEU A 493 -0.90 -1.93 0.65
CA LEU A 493 0.12 -2.22 1.66
C LEU A 493 0.86 -0.95 2.10
N VAL A 494 1.12 -0.02 1.19
CA VAL A 494 1.74 1.27 1.52
C VAL A 494 0.81 2.10 2.39
N ALA A 495 -0.47 2.24 2.01
CA ALA A 495 -1.47 3.01 2.75
C ALA A 495 -1.59 2.54 4.21
N ALA A 496 -1.69 1.23 4.42
CA ALA A 496 -1.75 0.68 5.77
C ALA A 496 -0.44 0.87 6.56
N ALA A 497 0.72 0.91 5.90
CA ALA A 497 2.00 1.10 6.54
C ALA A 497 2.33 2.57 6.86
N VAL A 498 1.78 3.54 6.13
CA VAL A 498 1.96 4.98 6.40
C VAL A 498 0.89 5.56 7.33
N ASP A 499 -0.18 4.79 7.60
CA ASP A 499 -1.26 5.21 8.48
C ASP A 499 -0.71 5.66 9.86
N PRO A 500 -1.14 6.83 10.37
CA PRO A 500 -0.68 7.36 11.66
C PRO A 500 -0.93 6.47 12.88
N THR A 501 -1.91 5.58 12.82
CA THR A 501 -2.41 4.81 13.97
C THR A 501 -2.14 3.31 13.85
N ALA A 502 -2.31 2.74 12.65
CA ALA A 502 -2.12 1.32 12.38
C ALA A 502 -0.75 1.00 11.72
N GLY A 503 -0.02 2.04 11.26
CA GLY A 503 1.20 1.88 10.45
C GLY A 503 2.27 1.01 11.09
N LYS A 504 2.52 1.18 12.40
CA LYS A 504 3.50 0.36 13.13
C LYS A 504 3.13 -1.13 13.08
N ARG A 505 1.89 -1.45 13.45
CA ARG A 505 1.39 -2.83 13.45
C ARG A 505 1.38 -3.43 12.04
N ALA A 506 1.04 -2.65 11.03
CA ALA A 506 1.12 -3.07 9.63
C ALA A 506 2.57 -3.45 9.26
N ARG A 507 3.53 -2.58 9.56
CA ARG A 507 4.97 -2.86 9.32
C ARG A 507 5.47 -4.08 10.11
N GLU A 508 5.01 -4.30 11.34
CA GLU A 508 5.33 -5.51 12.12
C GLU A 508 4.73 -6.76 11.47
N GLN A 509 3.49 -6.68 11.01
CA GLN A 509 2.83 -7.75 10.29
C GLN A 509 3.55 -8.09 8.97
N TYR A 510 4.11 -7.10 8.28
CA TYR A 510 4.91 -7.32 7.06
C TYR A 510 6.20 -8.08 7.35
N LEU A 511 6.82 -7.83 8.49
CA LEU A 511 7.97 -8.62 8.94
C LEU A 511 7.55 -10.07 9.25
N ALA A 512 6.39 -10.27 9.88
CA ALA A 512 5.85 -11.60 10.13
C ALA A 512 5.56 -12.34 8.81
N TRP A 513 5.00 -11.67 7.80
CA TRP A 513 4.76 -12.25 6.48
C TRP A 513 6.05 -12.56 5.73
N ALA A 514 7.06 -11.69 5.82
CA ALA A 514 8.36 -11.91 5.22
C ALA A 514 9.04 -13.17 5.78
N LYS A 515 8.95 -13.40 7.10
CA LYS A 515 9.52 -14.56 7.78
C LYS A 515 8.75 -15.85 7.61
N ALA A 516 7.45 -15.78 7.34
CA ALA A 516 6.65 -16.98 7.21
C ALA A 516 7.08 -17.78 5.96
N PRO A 517 7.09 -19.12 6.04
CA PRO A 517 7.40 -19.98 4.90
C PRO A 517 6.43 -19.77 3.74
N ASP A 518 6.90 -20.07 2.54
CA ASP A 518 6.11 -19.96 1.31
C ASP A 518 4.92 -20.93 1.30
N THR A 519 3.86 -20.53 0.62
CA THR A 519 2.75 -21.42 0.28
C THR A 519 2.08 -20.95 -1.01
N ASP A 520 1.45 -21.88 -1.72
CA ASP A 520 0.51 -21.55 -2.79
C ASP A 520 -0.92 -21.36 -2.26
N GLN A 521 -1.19 -21.78 -1.01
CA GLN A 521 -2.51 -21.73 -0.40
C GLN A 521 -2.79 -20.36 0.23
N LEU A 522 -3.89 -19.75 -0.20
CA LEU A 522 -4.28 -18.39 0.20
C LEU A 522 -4.71 -18.26 1.67
N THR A 523 -5.28 -19.33 2.23
CA THR A 523 -5.97 -19.32 3.52
C THR A 523 -5.10 -19.73 4.70
N HIS A 524 -3.86 -20.18 4.45
CA HIS A 524 -3.04 -20.74 5.52
C HIS A 524 -2.37 -19.64 6.37
N SER A 525 -2.84 -19.45 7.61
CA SER A 525 -2.40 -18.34 8.48
C SER A 525 -0.92 -18.37 8.87
N ARG A 526 -0.29 -19.56 8.90
CA ARG A 526 1.12 -19.74 9.30
C ARG A 526 2.13 -19.62 8.15
N HIS A 527 1.65 -19.61 6.91
CA HIS A 527 2.47 -19.47 5.71
C HIS A 527 2.09 -18.17 5.01
N THR A 528 2.92 -17.70 4.09
CA THR A 528 2.66 -16.48 3.30
C THR A 528 2.62 -16.85 1.82
N PRO A 529 1.54 -16.48 1.10
CA PRO A 529 1.45 -16.71 -0.33
C PRO A 529 2.62 -16.08 -1.11
N VAL A 530 3.19 -16.81 -2.07
CA VAL A 530 4.28 -16.34 -2.94
C VAL A 530 3.93 -14.99 -3.60
N VAL A 531 2.72 -14.89 -4.17
CA VAL A 531 2.23 -13.65 -4.82
C VAL A 531 2.14 -12.46 -3.85
N LEU A 532 1.84 -12.71 -2.57
CA LEU A 532 1.82 -11.65 -1.56
C LEU A 532 3.24 -11.19 -1.23
N LYS A 533 4.22 -12.11 -1.17
CA LYS A 533 5.63 -11.74 -0.95
C LYS A 533 6.18 -10.89 -2.10
N GLN A 534 5.81 -11.17 -3.34
CA GLN A 534 6.18 -10.36 -4.52
C GLN A 534 5.67 -8.92 -4.41
N VAL A 535 4.36 -8.75 -4.15
CA VAL A 535 3.76 -7.42 -3.97
C VAL A 535 4.32 -6.71 -2.73
N LEU A 536 4.61 -7.45 -1.66
CA LEU A 536 5.23 -6.90 -0.47
C LEU A 536 6.62 -6.32 -0.77
N ALA A 537 7.43 -6.97 -1.62
CA ALA A 537 8.73 -6.42 -2.03
C ALA A 537 8.58 -5.06 -2.74
N GLY A 538 7.63 -4.92 -3.66
CA GLY A 538 7.33 -3.65 -4.34
C GLY A 538 6.80 -2.57 -3.38
N ALA A 539 5.90 -2.92 -2.47
CA ALA A 539 5.42 -2.00 -1.43
C ALA A 539 6.56 -1.54 -0.50
N LEU A 540 7.50 -2.43 -0.17
CA LEU A 540 8.68 -2.08 0.63
C LEU A 540 9.61 -1.12 -0.13
N ALA A 541 9.79 -1.27 -1.45
CA ALA A 541 10.53 -0.32 -2.26
C ALA A 541 9.93 1.09 -2.17
N GLN A 542 8.60 1.21 -2.29
CA GLN A 542 7.88 2.48 -2.15
C GLN A 542 8.01 3.10 -0.74
N LEU A 543 8.09 2.27 0.31
CA LEU A 543 8.29 2.73 1.69
C LEU A 543 9.74 3.09 2.03
N GLY A 544 10.71 2.62 1.22
CA GLY A 544 12.13 2.80 1.50
C GLY A 544 12.61 4.23 1.69
N PRO A 545 12.08 5.24 0.97
CA PRO A 545 12.40 6.62 1.25
C PRO A 545 12.09 7.05 2.69
N ALA A 546 10.99 6.57 3.26
CA ALA A 546 10.53 6.91 4.61
C ALA A 546 11.16 6.01 5.69
N TYR A 547 11.37 4.73 5.38
CA TYR A 547 11.75 3.70 6.36
C TYR A 547 12.88 2.78 5.85
N PRO A 548 14.05 3.32 5.50
CA PRO A 548 15.06 2.57 4.76
C PRO A 548 15.60 1.37 5.53
N ARG A 549 15.81 1.48 6.85
CA ARG A 549 16.35 0.39 7.67
C ARG A 549 15.33 -0.72 7.85
N ILE A 550 14.09 -0.35 8.15
CA ILE A 550 12.92 -1.24 8.23
C ILE A 550 12.73 -2.03 6.93
N VAL A 551 12.82 -1.34 5.79
CA VAL A 551 12.62 -1.90 4.45
C VAL A 551 13.73 -2.86 4.09
N LEU A 552 14.99 -2.44 4.21
CA LEU A 552 16.13 -3.30 3.88
C LEU A 552 16.14 -4.57 4.74
N LYS A 553 15.86 -4.46 6.04
CA LYS A 553 15.72 -5.64 6.91
C LYS A 553 14.63 -6.59 6.40
N ARG A 554 13.47 -6.08 6.00
CA ARG A 554 12.35 -6.92 5.54
C ARG A 554 12.61 -7.54 4.17
N LEU A 555 13.27 -6.82 3.26
CA LEU A 555 13.74 -7.36 1.99
C LEU A 555 14.77 -8.49 2.23
N SER A 556 15.67 -8.33 3.21
CA SER A 556 16.55 -9.43 3.63
C SER A 556 15.77 -10.64 4.12
N GLU A 557 14.76 -10.44 4.97
CA GLU A 557 13.95 -11.52 5.52
C GLU A 557 13.08 -12.19 4.43
N LEU A 558 12.61 -11.44 3.45
CA LEU A 558 11.92 -11.98 2.27
C LEU A 558 12.84 -12.87 1.45
N ALA A 559 14.04 -12.39 1.14
CA ALA A 559 15.05 -13.19 0.46
C ALA A 559 15.37 -14.45 1.27
N ALA A 560 15.62 -14.33 2.58
CA ALA A 560 16.02 -15.42 3.46
C ALA A 560 15.01 -16.57 3.59
N ASN A 561 13.72 -16.24 3.54
CA ASN A 561 12.64 -17.16 3.88
C ASN A 561 11.77 -17.53 2.67
N THR A 562 12.34 -17.48 1.46
CA THR A 562 11.68 -17.94 0.23
C THR A 562 12.48 -19.02 -0.48
N THR A 563 11.76 -19.92 -1.15
CA THR A 563 12.31 -20.87 -2.13
C THR A 563 11.91 -20.52 -3.56
N ASP A 564 11.06 -19.51 -3.74
CA ASP A 564 10.51 -19.10 -5.03
C ASP A 564 11.38 -18.04 -5.72
N THR A 565 11.70 -18.28 -6.99
CA THR A 565 12.57 -17.39 -7.78
C THR A 565 11.89 -16.07 -8.14
N ALA A 566 10.56 -16.03 -8.26
CA ALA A 566 9.84 -14.81 -8.57
C ALA A 566 9.78 -13.86 -7.34
N VAL A 567 9.78 -14.38 -6.11
CA VAL A 567 10.00 -13.56 -4.90
C VAL A 567 11.42 -13.00 -4.87
N ALA A 568 12.44 -13.83 -5.15
CA ALA A 568 13.83 -13.37 -5.21
C ALA A 568 14.01 -12.27 -6.28
N ASN A 569 13.34 -12.42 -7.43
CA ASN A 569 13.33 -11.40 -8.49
C ASN A 569 12.66 -10.09 -8.02
N ALA A 570 11.49 -10.17 -7.39
CA ALA A 570 10.80 -9.00 -6.85
C ALA A 570 11.62 -8.27 -5.77
N VAL A 571 12.39 -9.00 -4.95
CA VAL A 571 13.35 -8.41 -4.01
C VAL A 571 14.50 -7.72 -4.75
N GLY A 572 15.01 -8.32 -5.82
CA GLY A 572 16.05 -7.72 -6.67
C GLY A 572 15.58 -6.43 -7.35
N ASP A 573 14.35 -6.41 -7.87
CA ASP A 573 13.71 -5.23 -8.46
C ASP A 573 13.54 -4.13 -7.39
N ALA A 574 13.03 -4.47 -6.20
CA ALA A 574 12.89 -3.54 -5.09
C ALA A 574 14.24 -2.91 -4.65
N LEU A 575 15.32 -3.71 -4.57
CA LEU A 575 16.65 -3.19 -4.23
C LEU A 575 17.21 -2.26 -5.32
N THR A 576 16.82 -2.49 -6.58
CA THR A 576 17.17 -1.63 -7.70
C THR A 576 16.46 -0.28 -7.58
N ASP A 577 15.16 -0.26 -7.28
CA ASP A 577 14.40 0.97 -7.06
C ASP A 577 14.95 1.79 -5.89
N LEU A 578 15.41 1.12 -4.83
CA LEU A 578 16.04 1.78 -3.68
C LEU A 578 17.42 2.34 -3.99
N TRP A 579 18.14 1.78 -4.98
CA TRP A 579 19.47 2.25 -5.37
C TRP A 579 19.45 3.67 -5.95
N ASP A 580 18.33 4.07 -6.55
CA ASP A 580 18.11 5.42 -7.08
C ASP A 580 18.12 6.51 -5.99
N GLN A 581 18.16 6.11 -4.72
CA GLN A 581 18.29 7.00 -3.60
C GLN A 581 19.77 7.07 -3.17
N PRO A 582 20.48 8.20 -3.40
CA PRO A 582 21.92 8.30 -3.13
C PRO A 582 22.29 7.95 -1.68
N ALA A 583 21.42 8.29 -0.73
CA ALA A 583 21.60 8.00 0.69
C ALA A 583 21.63 6.50 1.01
N LEU A 584 21.02 5.65 0.18
CA LEU A 584 20.90 4.21 0.42
C LEU A 584 21.93 3.37 -0.32
N GLN A 585 22.63 3.94 -1.31
CA GLN A 585 23.56 3.21 -2.17
C GLN A 585 24.64 2.46 -1.39
N ASN A 586 25.24 3.09 -0.35
CA ASN A 586 26.26 2.44 0.47
C ASN A 586 25.70 1.27 1.28
N THR A 587 24.50 1.43 1.84
CA THR A 587 23.83 0.36 2.61
C THR A 587 23.43 -0.80 1.70
N ILE A 588 22.85 -0.50 0.53
CA ILE A 588 22.49 -1.53 -0.47
C ILE A 588 23.75 -2.24 -0.97
N ARG A 589 24.84 -1.50 -1.24
CA ARG A 589 26.15 -2.08 -1.60
C ARG A 589 26.61 -3.08 -0.56
N ALA A 590 26.59 -2.70 0.73
CA ALA A 590 26.97 -3.56 1.84
C ALA A 590 26.06 -4.80 1.98
N THR A 591 24.75 -4.62 1.88
CA THR A 591 23.77 -5.72 1.91
C THR A 591 24.02 -6.71 0.77
N LEU A 592 24.12 -6.22 -0.48
CA LEU A 592 24.38 -7.05 -1.65
C LEU A 592 25.73 -7.78 -1.56
N THR A 593 26.78 -7.12 -1.04
CA THR A 593 28.07 -7.79 -0.80
C THR A 593 27.94 -8.99 0.12
N SER A 594 27.18 -8.86 1.21
CA SER A 594 26.95 -9.99 2.12
C SER A 594 26.17 -11.14 1.46
N TRP A 595 25.31 -10.83 0.49
CA TRP A 595 24.47 -11.79 -0.20
C TRP A 595 25.16 -12.48 -1.38
N PHE A 596 26.08 -11.81 -2.07
CA PHE A 596 26.87 -12.44 -3.15
C PHE A 596 27.64 -13.66 -2.69
N THR A 597 28.02 -13.70 -1.41
CA THR A 597 28.77 -14.80 -0.80
C THR A 597 27.95 -15.62 0.17
N ALA A 598 26.62 -15.43 0.23
CA ALA A 598 25.76 -16.17 1.12
C ALA A 598 25.65 -17.64 0.68
N THR A 599 25.55 -18.56 1.65
CA THR A 599 25.39 -19.99 1.37
C THR A 599 24.00 -20.33 0.86
N GLN A 600 22.99 -19.51 1.17
CA GLN A 600 21.62 -19.75 0.70
C GLN A 600 21.40 -19.20 -0.72
N HIS A 601 20.82 -20.04 -1.59
CA HIS A 601 20.64 -19.74 -3.01
C HIS A 601 19.71 -18.54 -3.30
N HIS A 602 18.70 -18.29 -2.45
CA HIS A 602 17.79 -17.15 -2.63
C HIS A 602 18.46 -15.78 -2.39
N TYR A 603 19.44 -15.69 -1.49
CA TYR A 603 20.18 -14.45 -1.25
C TYR A 603 21.07 -14.13 -2.46
N THR A 604 21.77 -15.16 -2.95
CA THR A 604 22.60 -15.03 -4.15
C THR A 604 21.75 -14.72 -5.39
N ALA A 605 20.58 -15.35 -5.55
CA ALA A 605 19.64 -15.05 -6.64
C ALA A 605 19.11 -13.60 -6.60
N ALA A 606 18.64 -13.12 -5.43
CA ALA A 606 18.17 -11.74 -5.27
C ALA A 606 19.31 -10.72 -5.52
N ALA A 607 20.51 -11.00 -4.98
CA ALA A 607 21.66 -10.14 -5.18
C ALA A 607 22.13 -10.11 -6.64
N ARG A 608 22.13 -11.27 -7.30
CA ARG A 608 22.43 -11.41 -8.74
C ARG A 608 21.46 -10.60 -9.59
N ARG A 609 20.15 -10.71 -9.35
CA ARG A 609 19.12 -9.96 -10.07
C ARG A 609 19.33 -8.45 -9.92
N ALA A 610 19.47 -7.97 -8.68
CA ALA A 610 19.73 -6.56 -8.40
C ALA A 610 21.03 -6.09 -9.08
N PHE A 611 22.11 -6.87 -8.97
CA PHE A 611 23.38 -6.55 -9.61
C PHE A 611 23.27 -6.44 -11.13
N LEU A 612 22.66 -7.42 -11.80
CA LEU A 612 22.51 -7.43 -13.25
C LEU A 612 21.69 -6.23 -13.73
N HIS A 613 20.62 -5.88 -13.01
CA HIS A 613 19.85 -4.68 -13.33
C HIS A 613 20.68 -3.40 -13.14
N LEU A 614 21.48 -3.29 -12.08
CA LEU A 614 22.37 -2.14 -11.88
C LEU A 614 23.51 -2.08 -12.91
N ALA A 615 24.00 -3.25 -13.34
CA ALA A 615 25.05 -3.36 -14.36
C ALA A 615 24.56 -2.97 -15.76
N ASP A 616 23.28 -3.21 -16.07
CA ASP A 616 22.66 -2.83 -17.34
C ASP A 616 22.33 -1.33 -17.43
N ARG A 617 22.38 -0.59 -16.32
CA ARG A 617 22.09 0.85 -16.31
C ARG A 617 23.28 1.67 -16.77
N THR A 618 23.01 2.73 -17.52
CA THR A 618 24.01 3.68 -18.00
C THR A 618 23.83 5.07 -17.38
N THR A 619 24.92 5.82 -17.29
CA THR A 619 24.94 7.26 -17.02
C THR A 619 24.41 8.03 -18.24
N PRO A 620 24.13 9.35 -18.12
CA PRO A 620 23.73 10.18 -19.25
C PRO A 620 24.71 10.15 -20.44
N ASP A 621 26.00 9.89 -20.16
CA ASP A 621 27.06 9.75 -21.16
C ASP A 621 27.11 8.35 -21.81
N GLY A 622 26.15 7.49 -21.52
CA GLY A 622 26.08 6.13 -22.06
C GLY A 622 27.11 5.16 -21.47
N THR A 623 27.73 5.49 -20.32
CA THR A 623 28.69 4.62 -19.63
C THR A 623 27.98 3.79 -18.55
N PRO A 624 28.28 2.49 -18.35
CA PRO A 624 27.63 1.69 -17.32
C PRO A 624 27.84 2.29 -15.94
N LEU A 625 26.77 2.35 -15.15
CA LEU A 625 26.74 3.00 -13.83
C LEU A 625 27.83 2.45 -12.90
N LEU A 626 28.09 1.15 -12.99
CA LEU A 626 29.08 0.45 -12.18
C LEU A 626 30.52 0.54 -12.72
N LEU A 627 30.70 1.10 -13.93
CA LEU A 627 32.00 1.30 -14.58
C LEU A 627 32.51 2.76 -14.47
N ALA A 628 31.62 3.73 -14.20
CA ALA A 628 31.89 5.17 -14.29
C ALA A 628 32.95 5.75 -13.30
N ARG A 629 33.71 4.92 -12.58
CA ARG A 629 34.82 5.36 -11.72
C ARG A 629 36.14 5.15 -12.46
N ASP A 630 36.82 6.26 -12.75
CA ASP A 630 37.90 6.45 -13.73
C ASP A 630 39.25 5.78 -13.40
N ASP A 631 39.25 4.48 -13.06
CA ASP A 631 40.47 3.72 -12.81
C ASP A 631 40.57 2.51 -13.75
N SER A 632 41.77 2.29 -14.29
CA SER A 632 42.15 1.07 -15.06
C SER A 632 42.09 -0.24 -14.24
N ARG A 633 41.48 -0.20 -13.05
CA ARG A 633 41.29 -1.32 -12.13
C ARG A 633 39.80 -1.61 -11.98
N PRO A 634 39.37 -2.89 -12.10
CA PRO A 634 37.99 -3.27 -11.84
C PRO A 634 37.56 -2.85 -10.44
N ASP A 635 36.35 -2.29 -10.28
CA ASP A 635 35.75 -2.09 -8.96
C ASP A 635 35.58 -3.48 -8.31
N ALA A 636 36.19 -3.69 -7.14
CA ALA A 636 36.15 -4.96 -6.43
C ALA A 636 34.70 -5.41 -6.14
N TRP A 637 33.79 -4.45 -5.95
CA TRP A 637 32.37 -4.73 -5.77
C TRP A 637 31.72 -5.24 -7.06
N ALA A 638 31.92 -4.54 -8.18
CA ALA A 638 31.40 -4.95 -9.49
C ALA A 638 31.94 -6.32 -9.91
N LEU A 639 33.21 -6.59 -9.62
CA LEU A 639 33.85 -7.88 -9.86
C LEU A 639 33.18 -9.01 -9.07
N THR A 640 32.80 -8.76 -7.82
CA THR A 640 32.10 -9.74 -6.97
C THR A 640 30.68 -10.01 -7.48
N GLY A 641 29.99 -8.96 -7.94
CA GLY A 641 28.68 -9.10 -8.59
C GLY A 641 28.72 -9.88 -9.90
N TRP A 642 29.68 -9.59 -10.79
CA TRP A 642 29.86 -10.33 -12.04
C TRP A 642 30.19 -11.81 -11.79
N ARG A 643 31.00 -12.12 -10.78
CA ARG A 643 31.24 -13.51 -10.36
C ARG A 643 29.95 -14.21 -9.94
N CYS A 644 29.19 -13.57 -9.07
CA CYS A 644 27.91 -14.11 -8.63
C CYS A 644 26.93 -14.30 -9.80
N ALA A 645 26.94 -13.40 -10.79
CA ALA A 645 26.12 -13.51 -12.00
C ALA A 645 26.54 -14.66 -12.92
N LEU A 646 27.85 -14.89 -13.07
CA LEU A 646 28.40 -15.97 -13.90
C LEU A 646 28.30 -17.36 -13.24
N ASP A 647 27.98 -17.42 -11.95
CA ASP A 647 27.69 -18.68 -11.23
C ASP A 647 26.32 -19.29 -11.58
N ASP A 648 25.51 -18.61 -12.41
CA ASP A 648 24.22 -19.10 -12.89
C ASP A 648 24.24 -19.50 -14.36
N GLU A 649 23.13 -20.09 -14.82
CA GLU A 649 22.85 -20.22 -16.24
C GLU A 649 22.69 -18.85 -16.94
N ALA A 650 23.11 -18.81 -18.21
CA ALA A 650 22.94 -17.63 -19.05
C ALA A 650 21.45 -17.29 -19.20
N ASN A 651 21.08 -16.04 -18.91
CA ASN A 651 19.72 -15.55 -19.00
C ASN A 651 19.67 -14.18 -19.69
N ILE A 652 18.45 -13.72 -20.02
CA ILE A 652 18.24 -12.46 -20.74
C ILE A 652 18.77 -11.23 -20.00
N HIS A 653 18.79 -11.23 -18.66
CA HIS A 653 19.29 -10.11 -17.86
C HIS A 653 20.82 -10.05 -17.85
N LEU A 654 21.46 -11.22 -17.82
CA LEU A 654 22.91 -11.32 -17.98
C LEU A 654 23.33 -10.85 -19.37
N GLN A 655 22.60 -11.28 -20.40
CA GLN A 655 22.86 -10.84 -21.78
C GLN A 655 22.71 -9.32 -21.93
N GLY A 656 21.61 -8.74 -21.42
CA GLY A 656 21.40 -7.29 -21.49
C GLY A 656 22.53 -6.49 -20.82
N ALA A 657 22.86 -6.83 -19.57
CA ALA A 657 23.95 -6.17 -18.85
C ALA A 657 25.31 -6.33 -19.58
N PHE A 658 25.59 -7.52 -20.11
CA PHE A 658 26.80 -7.80 -20.86
C PHE A 658 26.87 -6.99 -22.17
N ASP A 659 25.76 -6.92 -22.91
CA ASP A 659 25.63 -6.15 -24.14
C ASP A 659 25.88 -4.67 -23.88
N THR A 660 25.31 -4.12 -22.82
CA THR A 660 25.52 -2.73 -22.39
C THR A 660 27.00 -2.43 -22.13
N TRP A 661 27.72 -3.32 -21.44
CA TRP A 661 29.14 -3.14 -21.16
C TRP A 661 30.01 -3.25 -22.43
N LEU A 662 29.75 -4.21 -23.32
CA LEU A 662 30.50 -4.33 -24.57
C LEU A 662 30.18 -3.22 -25.58
N ASN A 663 28.92 -2.78 -25.68
CA ASN A 663 28.54 -1.63 -26.47
C ASN A 663 29.26 -0.35 -25.98
N THR A 664 29.46 -0.24 -24.66
CA THR A 664 30.25 0.86 -24.09
C THR A 664 31.72 0.73 -24.44
N ALA A 665 32.32 -0.45 -24.29
CA ALA A 665 33.72 -0.68 -24.65
C ALA A 665 33.99 -0.36 -26.13
N LEU A 666 33.01 -0.61 -27.01
CA LEU A 666 33.05 -0.25 -28.42
C LEU A 666 32.95 1.27 -28.64
N SER A 667 31.97 1.92 -28.00
CA SER A 667 31.69 3.35 -28.19
C SER A 667 32.72 4.26 -27.49
N HIS A 668 33.37 3.75 -26.45
CA HIS A 668 34.34 4.46 -25.63
C HIS A 668 35.65 3.65 -25.50
N PRO A 669 36.57 3.74 -26.49
CA PRO A 669 37.80 2.93 -26.52
C PRO A 669 38.68 3.04 -25.27
N ARG A 670 38.60 4.17 -24.53
CA ARG A 670 39.32 4.35 -23.25
C ARG A 670 38.87 3.40 -22.15
N LEU A 671 37.60 2.97 -22.18
CA LEU A 671 36.99 2.08 -21.19
C LEU A 671 37.14 0.60 -21.56
N GLN A 672 37.50 0.30 -22.81
CA GLN A 672 37.70 -1.06 -23.29
C GLN A 672 38.64 -1.90 -22.38
N PRO A 673 39.83 -1.41 -21.97
CA PRO A 673 40.71 -2.20 -21.10
C PRO A 673 40.07 -2.55 -19.75
N ALA A 674 39.29 -1.64 -19.16
CA ALA A 674 38.63 -1.85 -17.88
C ALA A 674 37.50 -2.88 -17.97
N VAL A 675 36.69 -2.84 -19.04
CA VAL A 675 35.63 -3.83 -19.30
C VAL A 675 36.22 -5.21 -19.51
N MET A 676 37.23 -5.32 -20.38
CA MET A 676 37.89 -6.60 -20.68
C MET A 676 38.50 -7.20 -19.42
N LYS A 677 39.24 -6.40 -18.64
CA LYS A 677 39.85 -6.82 -17.39
C LYS A 677 38.81 -7.26 -16.35
N THR A 678 37.70 -6.53 -16.22
CA THR A 678 36.60 -6.91 -15.31
C THR A 678 36.05 -8.29 -15.65
N PHE A 679 35.75 -8.55 -16.93
CA PHE A 679 35.21 -9.85 -17.35
C PHE A 679 36.24 -10.98 -17.20
N THR A 680 37.50 -10.74 -17.56
CA THR A 680 38.57 -11.73 -17.39
C THR A 680 38.79 -12.08 -15.92
N GLU A 681 38.87 -11.09 -15.03
CA GLU A 681 39.03 -11.33 -13.58
C GLU A 681 37.76 -11.89 -12.92
N ALA A 682 36.58 -11.66 -13.51
CA ALA A 682 35.33 -12.25 -13.03
C ALA A 682 35.30 -13.76 -13.29
N VAL A 683 35.88 -14.22 -14.40
CA VAL A 683 36.02 -15.66 -14.70
C VAL A 683 37.17 -16.29 -13.90
N PHE A 684 38.32 -15.62 -13.81
CA PHE A 684 39.54 -16.17 -13.21
C PHE A 684 40.01 -15.31 -12.00
N ARG A 685 40.01 -15.86 -10.77
CA ARG A 685 40.64 -15.18 -9.60
C ARG A 685 42.17 -15.25 -9.72
N SER A 686 42.88 -14.14 -9.56
CA SER A 686 44.35 -14.11 -9.65
C SER A 686 45.11 -14.77 -8.49
N ASP A 687 44.47 -15.07 -7.36
CA ASP A 687 45.20 -15.33 -6.11
C ASP A 687 44.53 -16.28 -5.10
N THR A 688 43.25 -16.66 -5.22
CA THR A 688 42.56 -17.48 -4.19
C THR A 688 41.60 -18.60 -4.66
N ASP A 689 41.15 -18.67 -5.93
CA ASP A 689 40.41 -19.85 -6.41
C ASP A 689 41.38 -20.91 -6.92
N ARG A 690 41.49 -22.03 -6.18
CA ARG A 690 42.17 -23.25 -6.65
C ARG A 690 41.26 -24.14 -7.51
N THR A 691 40.03 -23.70 -7.79
CA THR A 691 39.02 -24.47 -8.51
C THR A 691 38.73 -23.79 -9.84
N TYR A 692 39.24 -24.34 -10.94
CA TYR A 692 38.85 -23.96 -12.29
C TYR A 692 37.34 -24.22 -12.46
N LEU A 693 36.53 -23.17 -12.55
CA LEU A 693 35.09 -23.26 -12.78
C LEU A 693 34.80 -23.03 -14.27
N ALA A 694 34.98 -24.09 -15.07
CA ALA A 694 34.55 -24.15 -16.47
C ALA A 694 33.16 -23.56 -16.75
N PRO A 695 32.15 -23.67 -15.85
CA PRO A 695 30.83 -23.08 -16.08
C PRO A 695 30.84 -21.56 -16.33
N ARG A 696 31.60 -20.76 -15.55
CA ARG A 696 31.64 -19.30 -15.73
C ARG A 696 32.19 -18.90 -17.09
N PHE A 697 33.25 -19.58 -17.54
CA PHE A 697 33.82 -19.38 -18.87
C PHE A 697 32.79 -19.68 -19.96
N LEU A 698 32.04 -20.80 -19.85
CA LEU A 698 31.01 -21.16 -20.82
C LEU A 698 29.88 -20.13 -20.87
N VAL A 699 29.41 -19.65 -19.72
CA VAL A 699 28.35 -18.63 -19.62
C VAL A 699 28.79 -17.32 -20.28
N LEU A 700 29.99 -16.83 -19.94
CA LEU A 700 30.52 -15.58 -20.52
C LEU A 700 30.81 -15.73 -22.03
N ASN A 701 31.32 -16.88 -22.45
CA ASN A 701 31.56 -17.17 -23.87
C ASN A 701 30.24 -17.24 -24.65
N HIS A 702 29.19 -17.85 -24.07
CA HIS A 702 27.86 -17.83 -24.65
C HIS A 702 27.33 -16.39 -24.77
N ALA A 703 27.50 -15.56 -23.74
CA ALA A 703 27.10 -14.15 -23.79
C ALA A 703 27.84 -13.36 -24.88
N ALA A 704 29.14 -13.62 -25.07
CA ALA A 704 29.95 -13.03 -26.13
C ALA A 704 29.45 -13.38 -27.55
N TYR A 705 29.05 -14.64 -27.77
CA TYR A 705 28.46 -15.06 -29.05
C TYR A 705 26.99 -14.65 -29.21
N GLY A 706 26.27 -14.44 -28.10
CA GLY A 706 24.95 -13.81 -28.11
C GLY A 706 25.01 -12.35 -28.57
N TRP A 707 26.02 -11.60 -28.09
CA TRP A 707 26.23 -10.19 -28.44
C TRP A 707 26.66 -9.99 -29.89
N GLU A 708 27.53 -10.87 -30.42
CA GLU A 708 27.94 -10.87 -31.82
C GLU A 708 28.15 -12.33 -32.30
N PRO A 709 27.22 -12.90 -33.09
CA PRO A 709 27.34 -14.28 -33.58
C PRO A 709 28.54 -14.51 -34.51
N ALA A 710 29.09 -15.73 -34.53
CA ALA A 710 30.12 -16.11 -35.49
C ALA A 710 29.53 -16.24 -36.90
N ARG A 711 29.81 -15.28 -37.79
CA ARG A 711 29.37 -15.34 -39.19
C ARG A 711 30.46 -15.97 -40.06
N VAL A 712 30.10 -16.98 -40.85
CA VAL A 712 31.03 -17.78 -41.65
C VAL A 712 31.50 -17.07 -42.94
N ALA A 713 30.89 -15.94 -43.34
CA ALA A 713 31.14 -15.33 -44.65
C ALA A 713 31.08 -13.80 -44.72
N ALA A 714 31.08 -13.07 -43.60
CA ALA A 714 31.04 -11.60 -43.59
C ALA A 714 32.41 -11.01 -43.20
N GLN A 715 32.74 -9.82 -43.72
CA GLN A 715 33.92 -9.07 -43.27
C GLN A 715 33.82 -8.80 -41.76
N PRO A 716 34.93 -8.96 -40.99
CA PRO A 716 34.92 -8.73 -39.56
C PRO A 716 34.57 -7.27 -39.26
N THR A 717 33.64 -7.06 -38.34
CA THR A 717 33.26 -5.73 -37.84
C THR A 717 34.07 -5.39 -36.59
N GLU A 718 34.02 -4.14 -36.14
CA GLU A 718 34.62 -3.75 -34.86
C GLU A 718 34.05 -4.55 -33.68
N ARG A 719 32.76 -4.91 -33.73
CA ARG A 719 32.12 -5.82 -32.77
C ARG A 719 32.74 -7.21 -32.81
N THR A 720 32.98 -7.74 -34.02
CA THR A 720 33.64 -9.04 -34.21
C THR A 720 35.05 -9.02 -33.61
N HIS A 721 35.82 -7.97 -33.85
CA HIS A 721 37.16 -7.81 -33.28
C HIS A 721 37.16 -7.72 -31.76
N LEU A 722 36.23 -6.95 -31.17
CA LEU A 722 36.13 -6.81 -29.71
C LEU A 722 35.71 -8.13 -29.04
N ARG A 723 34.74 -8.85 -29.60
CA ARG A 723 34.34 -10.18 -29.14
C ARG A 723 35.53 -11.14 -29.18
N ASP A 724 36.23 -11.21 -30.32
CA ASP A 724 37.35 -12.14 -30.49
C ASP A 724 38.50 -11.78 -29.54
N ALA A 725 38.77 -10.50 -29.33
CA ALA A 725 39.72 -10.03 -28.33
C ALA A 725 39.33 -10.47 -26.91
N LEU A 726 38.04 -10.45 -26.56
CA LEU A 726 37.56 -10.90 -25.25
C LEU A 726 37.74 -12.40 -25.09
N VAL A 727 37.33 -13.19 -26.09
CA VAL A 727 37.48 -14.65 -26.08
C VAL A 727 38.96 -15.04 -26.01
N ILE A 728 39.84 -14.33 -26.72
CA ILE A 728 41.30 -14.54 -26.64
C ILE A 728 41.80 -14.20 -25.24
N ALA A 729 41.44 -13.04 -24.67
CA ALA A 729 41.85 -12.64 -23.33
C ALA A 729 41.39 -13.63 -22.26
N LEU A 730 40.18 -14.18 -22.38
CA LEU A 730 39.69 -15.24 -21.50
C LEU A 730 40.50 -16.53 -21.62
N ARG A 731 40.89 -16.94 -22.84
CA ARG A 731 41.75 -18.12 -23.04
C ARG A 731 43.17 -17.90 -22.53
N GLU A 732 43.72 -16.70 -22.68
CA GLU A 732 45.06 -16.36 -22.19
C GLU A 732 45.13 -16.28 -20.67
N ALA A 733 44.03 -15.87 -20.02
CA ALA A 733 43.92 -15.81 -18.57
C ALA A 733 43.57 -17.15 -17.92
N ASP A 734 43.25 -18.18 -18.70
CA ASP A 734 42.98 -19.52 -18.19
C ASP A 734 44.25 -20.12 -17.56
N PRO A 735 44.29 -20.37 -16.24
CA PRO A 735 45.45 -20.92 -15.56
C PRO A 735 45.80 -22.34 -16.00
N THR A 736 44.92 -23.02 -16.73
CA THR A 736 45.12 -24.36 -17.29
C THR A 736 45.56 -24.35 -18.76
N ALA A 737 45.62 -23.18 -19.40
CA ALA A 737 46.09 -23.07 -20.77
C ALA A 737 47.58 -23.46 -20.89
N PRO A 738 47.98 -24.24 -21.91
CA PRO A 738 49.38 -24.58 -22.11
C PRO A 738 50.20 -23.31 -22.32
N ALA A 739 51.27 -23.13 -21.54
CA ALA A 739 52.18 -22.00 -21.67
C ALA A 739 52.61 -21.86 -23.13
N ARG A 740 52.41 -20.67 -23.71
CA ARG A 740 52.91 -20.39 -25.06
C ARG A 740 54.40 -20.70 -25.09
N LEU A 741 54.80 -21.68 -25.89
CA LEU A 741 56.19 -21.86 -26.29
C LEU A 741 56.60 -20.52 -26.93
N HIS A 742 57.42 -19.75 -26.22
CA HIS A 742 58.07 -18.60 -26.81
C HIS A 742 58.74 -19.05 -28.10
N HIS A 743 58.41 -18.39 -29.21
CA HIS A 743 59.14 -18.55 -30.45
C HIS A 743 60.64 -18.50 -30.17
N ALA A 744 61.34 -19.50 -30.72
CA ALA A 744 62.78 -19.60 -30.67
C ALA A 744 63.43 -18.25 -31.06
N PRO A 745 64.55 -17.87 -30.42
CA PRO A 745 65.29 -16.70 -30.85
C PRO A 745 65.76 -16.91 -32.29
N ASP A 746 65.53 -15.91 -33.14
CA ASP A 746 66.15 -15.84 -34.46
C ASP A 746 67.67 -15.96 -34.29
N THR A 747 68.23 -17.01 -34.87
CA THR A 747 69.68 -17.16 -35.08
C THR A 747 70.03 -16.65 -36.47
N GLU A 748 70.91 -15.63 -36.45
CA GLU A 748 71.69 -14.98 -37.52
C GLU A 748 71.01 -13.94 -38.44
#